data_AF-A0A1H2QTX4-F1
#
_entry.id   AF-A0A1H2QTX4-F1
#
_cell.length_a   1.000
_cell.length_b   1.000
_cell.length_c   1.000
_cell.angle_alpha   90.00
_cell.angle_beta   90.00
_cell.angle_gamma   90.00
#
_symmetry.space_group_name_H-M   'P 1'
#
loop_
_entity.id
_entity.type
_entity.pdbx_description
1 polymer ?
#
loop_
_entity_poly.entity_id
_entity_poly.type
_entity_poly.pdbx_seq_one_letter_code
_entity_poly.pdbx_strand_id
1 'polypeptide(L)'
;MIRSTRPVRLENPMSAGKTIAGRRYLHRTLLEQSEAELIEAVATALEMLRVSIEPDFNVVRVAADGSEVAFLSYPDFFENPFPALKESWRVDRTTGETGYRTYADSLNPPILHRKELLLPGDYPGRTEYVALTEQAESIGLFDDPKRIGYRRQWEALVADAGYRIDGHTLVPIGNLDGLAGEAADGDFASPEAGEGGVLLRDVVGLGGALDWEAARHRTAMVRYGFSAPVQTLARHGFLDGRYRLFDYGCGRGDDVRGLRENGLTASGWDPYFASEEPIASADIVNLGFVINVIEDFDERLVALTRAWSLAERLLVVSVMLANQNDPRGERFRDGVMTQRGTFQRYYTQSEIKAYLEQVLDEEPIPVAPGVLYVFRDKEAEQRFLVERYSRRRNRLRVPSTRPAPIPRERPARRDRAAERYDVYREPLERLWETWLRLGRAPDKSEVDDLLPLIEGFGSLGKAMRFLAEQKGQDVVDAALAEAEHARIADLEVYLALQQFSRRRAYKHLDAGLQRDIKAFFGDYPAAFEAGRVQLFRIADTEAIAAACRSAAEHGLGWLEPGASLQLHSRLVEQLPALLRVYVGAASMLYGDIREADLVKIHIGSGKVSLMRYDDFDGRALPRMVERVKIKLREQDIDYFAYGEDFEPPYLYRKARYLNEEYEGYPEQLAFDESLDALGLLPASGYGPAPAVFDALLESQRWAIEDNALVRSRTLPDPDAPCGRFLTYRQLIECGETQAATGLANRPEQPESYTALCDLATQILDPVIEYFGMIRLTYGFCSAPLAKAIAGRIDPKRDQHAAHEVNRLGRPICPRLGAAADFLVEDENMLEVARWVVAETPFDRLYFYGDDKPIHVSYGPEHSRQVVFMLPGKSGRLVPKCVPIDRMSRCRMRSSVV
;
A
#
# COMPACT_ATOMS: atom_id res chain seq x y z
N MET A 1 -37.50 -0.13 45.42
CA MET A 1 -36.79 -0.13 44.13
C MET A 1 -35.48 0.63 44.33
N ILE A 2 -34.42 -0.09 44.66
CA ILE A 2 -33.08 0.48 44.92
C ILE A 2 -32.21 -0.05 43.79
N ARG A 3 -31.83 0.84 42.86
CA ARG A 3 -30.90 0.53 41.77
C ARG A 3 -29.50 0.44 42.38
N SER A 4 -28.90 -0.73 42.23
CA SER A 4 -27.56 -1.08 42.68
C SER A 4 -26.53 -0.22 41.94
N THR A 5 -25.85 0.62 42.71
CA THR A 5 -24.60 1.30 42.36
C THR A 5 -23.50 0.25 42.20
N ARG A 6 -22.93 0.13 40.99
CA ARG A 6 -21.65 -0.56 40.79
C ARG A 6 -20.54 0.33 41.40
N PRO A 7 -19.60 -0.22 42.16
CA PRO A 7 -18.50 0.57 42.69
C PRO A 7 -17.55 0.94 41.55
N VAL A 8 -17.22 2.23 41.47
CA VAL A 8 -16.07 2.75 40.72
C VAL A 8 -14.84 2.04 41.28
N ARG A 9 -14.18 1.22 40.43
CA ARG A 9 -12.84 0.72 40.75
C ARG A 9 -11.92 1.92 40.80
N LEU A 10 -11.34 2.18 41.97
CA LEU A 10 -10.15 3.00 42.08
C LEU A 10 -9.06 2.33 41.25
N GLU A 11 -8.69 2.95 40.13
CA GLU A 11 -7.58 2.51 39.29
C GLU A 11 -6.28 2.56 40.11
N ASN A 12 -5.45 1.52 39.93
CA ASN A 12 -4.08 1.49 40.44
C ASN A 12 -3.30 2.69 39.87
N PRO A 13 -2.49 3.43 40.65
CA PRO A 13 -1.73 4.58 40.18
C PRO A 13 -0.44 4.20 39.39
N MET A 14 -0.49 3.22 38.48
CA MET A 14 0.72 2.68 37.82
C MET A 14 0.59 2.38 36.30
N SER A 15 0.00 3.28 35.51
CA SER A 15 0.44 3.46 34.11
C SER A 15 -0.04 4.81 33.55
N ALA A 16 0.63 5.91 33.89
CA ALA A 16 0.34 7.19 33.24
C ALA A 16 0.72 7.14 31.74
N GLY A 17 -0.07 7.74 30.83
CA GLY A 17 0.23 7.71 29.38
C GLY A 17 -0.72 6.83 28.55
N LYS A 18 -0.63 6.94 27.22
CA LYS A 18 -1.44 6.17 26.27
C LYS A 18 -0.69 4.91 25.82
N THR A 19 -1.27 3.72 25.99
CA THR A 19 -0.66 2.47 25.54
C THR A 19 -1.40 1.89 24.35
N ILE A 20 -0.68 1.58 23.26
CA ILE A 20 -1.21 0.99 22.02
C ILE A 20 -0.27 -0.12 21.57
N ALA A 21 -0.78 -1.34 21.37
CA ALA A 21 0.02 -2.49 20.87
C ALA A 21 1.36 -2.67 21.62
N GLY A 22 1.33 -2.62 22.96
CA GLY A 22 2.52 -2.76 23.78
C GLY A 22 3.50 -1.58 23.72
N ARG A 23 3.10 -0.43 23.17
CA ARG A 23 3.93 0.79 23.14
C ARG A 23 3.26 1.91 23.93
N ARG A 24 4.01 2.53 24.84
CA ARG A 24 3.56 3.62 25.72
C ARG A 24 3.96 4.97 25.13
N TYR A 25 3.00 5.88 25.01
CA TYR A 25 3.15 7.22 24.47
C TYR A 25 2.96 8.26 25.58
N LEU A 26 3.88 9.22 25.66
CA LEU A 26 3.96 10.22 26.72
C LEU A 26 4.35 11.58 26.15
N HIS A 27 3.69 12.65 26.57
CA HIS A 27 4.21 14.01 26.33
C HIS A 27 5.37 14.27 27.30
N ARG A 28 6.34 15.12 26.90
CA ARG A 28 7.52 15.44 27.72
C ARG A 28 7.21 15.87 29.16
N THR A 29 6.09 16.56 29.38
CA THR A 29 5.64 16.99 30.71
C THR A 29 5.21 15.83 31.61
N LEU A 30 4.73 14.73 31.03
CA LEU A 30 4.37 13.52 31.77
C LEU A 30 5.57 12.60 31.98
N LEU A 31 6.53 12.62 31.04
CA LEU A 31 7.78 11.86 31.15
C LEU A 31 8.59 12.25 32.40
N GLU A 32 8.63 13.54 32.74
CA GLU A 32 9.31 14.05 33.95
C GLU A 32 8.75 13.48 35.27
N GLN A 33 7.52 12.93 35.24
CA GLN A 33 6.83 12.35 36.39
C GLN A 33 6.72 10.82 36.30
N SER A 34 7.38 10.20 35.32
CA SER A 34 7.30 8.76 35.04
C SER A 34 8.30 7.94 35.87
N GLU A 35 8.27 6.60 35.72
CA GLU A 35 9.15 5.71 36.47
C GLU A 35 10.62 5.90 36.05
N ALA A 36 11.56 5.73 37.00
CA ALA A 36 12.99 6.00 36.77
C ALA A 36 13.59 5.18 35.61
N GLU A 37 13.17 3.91 35.47
CA GLU A 37 13.60 3.02 34.40
C GLU A 37 13.21 3.56 33.01
N LEU A 38 12.02 4.16 32.90
CA LEU A 38 11.55 4.76 31.65
C LEU A 38 12.33 6.03 31.32
N ILE A 39 12.58 6.88 32.32
CA ILE A 39 13.38 8.10 32.16
C ILE A 39 14.80 7.75 31.71
N GLU A 40 15.41 6.74 32.32
CA GLU A 40 16.74 6.25 31.95
C GLU A 40 16.76 5.73 30.50
N ALA A 41 15.79 4.89 30.13
CA ALA A 41 15.70 4.36 28.77
C ALA A 41 15.59 5.48 27.71
N VAL A 42 14.78 6.51 27.97
CA VAL A 42 14.63 7.66 27.07
C VAL A 42 15.90 8.51 27.05
N ALA A 43 16.55 8.75 28.19
CA ALA A 43 17.80 9.51 28.25
C ALA A 43 18.92 8.83 27.47
N THR A 44 19.10 7.51 27.63
CA THR A 44 20.08 6.73 26.86
C THR A 44 19.80 6.83 25.35
N ALA A 45 18.55 6.66 24.93
CA ALA A 45 18.19 6.77 23.52
C ALA A 45 18.43 8.18 22.96
N LEU A 46 18.17 9.22 23.76
CA LEU A 46 18.41 10.60 23.36
C LEU A 46 19.91 10.90 23.23
N GLU A 47 20.75 10.38 24.12
CA GLU A 47 22.20 10.48 24.01
C GLU A 47 22.73 9.83 22.72
N MET A 48 22.20 8.65 22.36
CA MET A 48 22.56 7.98 21.10
C MET A 48 22.21 8.81 19.86
N LEU A 49 21.07 9.52 19.87
CA LEU A 49 20.69 10.43 18.79
C LEU A 49 21.57 11.69 18.76
N ARG A 50 21.84 12.29 19.92
CA ARG A 50 22.63 13.53 20.07
C ARG A 50 24.06 13.43 19.58
N VAL A 51 24.58 12.22 19.41
CA VAL A 51 25.85 11.98 18.71
C VAL A 51 25.80 12.49 17.26
N SER A 52 24.61 12.54 16.65
CA SER A 52 24.41 12.94 15.25
C SER A 52 23.40 14.10 15.06
N ILE A 53 22.35 14.21 15.87
CA ILE A 53 21.22 15.16 15.69
C ILE A 53 20.62 15.54 17.06
N GLU A 54 20.24 16.81 17.27
CA GLU A 54 19.43 17.25 18.42
C GLU A 54 17.93 17.23 18.01
N PRO A 55 17.12 16.26 18.48
CA PRO A 55 15.73 16.15 18.05
C PRO A 55 14.84 17.17 18.77
N ASP A 56 14.04 17.92 18.00
CA ASP A 56 12.98 18.79 18.53
C ASP A 56 11.67 17.99 18.65
N PHE A 57 11.41 17.42 19.84
CA PHE A 57 10.27 16.55 20.09
C PHE A 57 9.43 17.02 21.29
N ASN A 58 8.16 16.62 21.30
CA ASN A 58 7.26 16.84 22.44
C ASN A 58 6.56 15.56 22.93
N VAL A 59 6.57 14.49 22.13
CA VAL A 59 6.05 13.18 22.51
C VAL A 59 7.13 12.11 22.37
N VAL A 60 7.15 11.16 23.31
CA VAL A 60 8.00 9.97 23.29
C VAL A 60 7.12 8.72 23.22
N ARG A 61 7.53 7.74 22.43
CA ARG A 61 6.96 6.40 22.35
C ARG A 61 8.00 5.38 22.79
N VAL A 62 7.67 4.51 23.74
CA VAL A 62 8.58 3.47 24.26
C VAL A 62 7.91 2.11 24.16
N ALA A 63 8.62 1.11 23.64
CA ALA A 63 8.17 -0.29 23.65
C ALA A 63 8.05 -0.84 25.07
N ALA A 64 7.18 -1.82 25.30
CA ALA A 64 6.92 -2.38 26.64
C ALA A 64 8.17 -2.97 27.31
N ASP A 65 9.10 -3.49 26.51
CA ASP A 65 10.40 -4.02 26.93
C ASP A 65 11.52 -2.96 26.98
N GLY A 66 11.20 -1.71 26.60
CA GLY A 66 12.15 -0.61 26.52
C GLY A 66 13.22 -0.76 25.43
N SER A 67 13.09 -1.72 24.51
CA SER A 67 14.08 -1.96 23.43
C SER A 67 14.07 -0.83 22.39
N GLU A 68 12.89 -0.36 22.01
CA GLU A 68 12.70 0.70 21.03
C GLU A 68 12.16 1.98 21.68
N VAL A 69 12.81 3.11 21.40
CA VAL A 69 12.35 4.45 21.79
C VAL A 69 12.21 5.32 20.54
N ALA A 70 11.08 6.01 20.40
CA ALA A 70 10.87 6.97 19.33
C ALA A 70 10.49 8.36 19.88
N PHE A 71 11.08 9.39 19.30
CA PHE A 71 10.85 10.81 19.59
C PHE A 71 10.00 11.39 18.47
N LEU A 72 8.90 12.05 18.81
CA LEU A 72 7.87 12.50 17.89
C LEU A 72 7.64 14.01 18.05
N SER A 73 7.67 14.73 16.93
CA SER A 73 7.46 16.18 16.88
C SER A 73 6.07 16.52 16.35
N TYR A 74 5.24 17.10 17.21
CA TYR A 74 3.91 17.63 16.86
C TYR A 74 3.89 19.16 17.07
N PRO A 75 4.28 19.99 16.09
CA PRO A 75 4.49 21.44 16.29
C PRO A 75 3.30 22.16 16.95
N ASP A 76 2.08 21.85 16.52
CA ASP A 76 0.84 22.47 16.99
C ASP A 76 0.12 21.61 18.05
N PHE A 77 0.87 20.92 18.91
CA PHE A 77 0.32 19.90 19.83
C PHE A 77 -0.83 20.42 20.70
N PHE A 78 -0.78 21.68 21.13
CA PHE A 78 -1.80 22.26 22.01
C PHE A 78 -2.94 22.89 21.22
N GLU A 79 -2.59 23.61 20.16
CA GLU A 79 -3.44 24.43 19.31
C GLU A 79 -4.37 23.58 18.44
N ASN A 80 -3.85 22.50 17.86
CA ASN A 80 -4.62 21.62 17.00
C ASN A 80 -5.25 20.48 17.82
N PRO A 81 -6.56 20.18 17.68
CA PRO A 81 -7.20 19.04 18.36
C PRO A 81 -6.58 17.68 17.99
N PHE A 82 -6.18 17.51 16.73
CA PHE A 82 -5.57 16.30 16.19
C PHE A 82 -4.25 16.68 15.49
N PRO A 83 -3.20 17.00 16.27
CA PRO A 83 -1.97 17.54 15.71
C PRO A 83 -1.30 16.50 14.82
N ALA A 84 -0.75 16.96 13.69
CA ALA A 84 -0.06 16.11 12.75
C ALA A 84 1.41 15.92 13.14
N LEU A 85 1.90 14.71 12.95
CA LEU A 85 3.31 14.38 13.14
C LEU A 85 4.12 15.05 12.04
N LYS A 86 5.08 15.88 12.42
CA LYS A 86 6.02 16.52 11.48
C LYS A 86 7.26 15.67 11.28
N GLU A 87 7.85 15.20 12.38
CA GLU A 87 9.12 14.47 12.38
C GLU A 87 9.12 13.34 13.41
N SER A 88 9.84 12.27 13.10
CA SER A 88 10.03 11.12 13.97
C SER A 88 11.47 10.63 13.93
N TRP A 89 12.06 10.42 15.10
CA TRP A 89 13.35 9.77 15.28
C TRP A 89 13.15 8.48 16.05
N ARG A 90 13.72 7.37 15.59
CA ARG A 90 13.63 6.06 16.23
C ARG A 90 15.02 5.59 16.63
N VAL A 91 15.12 4.96 17.79
CA VAL A 91 16.32 4.30 18.30
C VAL A 91 15.95 2.90 18.75
N ASP A 92 16.61 1.91 18.15
CA ASP A 92 16.68 0.57 18.70
C ASP A 92 17.89 0.51 19.65
N ARG A 93 17.63 0.36 20.94
CA ARG A 93 18.65 0.36 21.99
C ARG A 93 19.42 -0.96 22.06
N THR A 94 18.90 -2.03 21.47
CA THR A 94 19.55 -3.34 21.43
C THR A 94 20.57 -3.41 20.31
N THR A 95 20.21 -2.94 19.11
CA THR A 95 21.09 -2.95 17.93
C THR A 95 21.94 -1.70 17.80
N GLY A 96 21.50 -0.58 18.38
CA GLY A 96 22.10 0.74 18.18
C GLY A 96 21.65 1.44 16.90
N GLU A 97 20.73 0.83 16.14
CA GLU A 97 20.24 1.42 14.90
C GLU A 97 19.36 2.64 15.16
N THR A 98 19.60 3.70 14.40
CA THR A 98 18.79 4.93 14.42
C THR A 98 18.04 5.10 13.11
N GLY A 99 16.86 5.72 13.16
CA GLY A 99 16.05 6.04 12.00
C GLY A 99 15.45 7.43 12.12
N TYR A 100 15.25 8.09 10.98
CA TYR A 100 14.61 9.39 10.88
C TYR A 100 13.53 9.35 9.80
N ARG A 101 12.42 10.05 10.05
CA ARG A 101 11.36 10.28 9.07
C ARG A 101 10.78 11.67 9.23
N THR A 102 10.60 12.36 8.10
CA THR A 102 9.88 13.63 8.00
C THR A 102 8.59 13.46 7.22
N TYR A 103 7.56 14.17 7.64
CA TYR A 103 6.25 14.26 7.00
C TYR A 103 5.95 15.70 6.55
N ALA A 104 6.97 16.57 6.51
CA ALA A 104 6.81 17.97 6.12
C ALA A 104 6.16 18.13 4.74
N ASP A 105 6.49 17.23 3.81
CA ASP A 105 5.97 17.24 2.44
C ASP A 105 4.75 16.31 2.24
N SER A 106 4.29 15.66 3.32
CA SER A 106 3.19 14.69 3.26
C SER A 106 1.83 15.39 3.18
N LEU A 107 1.01 14.99 2.21
CA LEU A 107 -0.39 15.42 2.12
C LEU A 107 -1.31 14.63 3.06
N ASN A 108 -0.80 13.54 3.63
CA ASN A 108 -1.55 12.66 4.52
C ASN A 108 -0.75 12.24 5.77
N PRO A 109 -0.20 13.19 6.54
CA PRO A 109 0.66 12.85 7.67
C PRO A 109 -0.14 12.09 8.75
N PRO A 110 0.53 11.25 9.57
CA PRO A 110 -0.06 10.68 10.76
C PRO A 110 -0.55 11.77 11.71
N ILE A 111 -1.67 11.54 12.40
CA ILE A 111 -2.23 12.47 13.37
C ILE A 111 -2.36 11.82 14.75
N LEU A 112 -2.27 12.65 15.78
CA LEU A 112 -2.41 12.21 17.16
C LEU A 112 -3.87 12.27 17.62
N HIS A 113 -4.33 11.17 18.22
CA HIS A 113 -5.65 11.07 18.84
C HIS A 113 -5.51 10.88 20.35
N ARG A 114 -6.55 11.29 21.08
CA ARG A 114 -6.64 11.15 22.55
C ARG A 114 -5.42 11.76 23.25
N LYS A 115 -5.06 13.00 22.89
CA LYS A 115 -3.86 13.70 23.40
C LYS A 115 -3.94 13.98 24.91
N GLU A 116 -5.15 14.02 25.48
CA GLU A 116 -5.42 14.10 26.91
C GLU A 116 -4.84 12.93 27.72
N LEU A 117 -4.61 11.78 27.09
CA LEU A 117 -4.01 10.61 27.72
C LEU A 117 -2.47 10.72 27.83
N LEU A 118 -1.86 11.64 27.07
CA LEU A 118 -0.41 11.85 27.07
C LEU A 118 0.03 12.90 28.09
N LEU A 119 -0.92 13.59 28.74
CA LEU A 119 -0.69 14.72 29.64
C LEU A 119 -0.99 14.35 31.10
N PRO A 120 -0.39 15.06 32.08
CA PRO A 120 -0.77 14.94 33.49
C PRO A 120 -2.25 15.24 33.74
N GLY A 121 -2.85 14.59 34.74
CA GLY A 121 -4.28 14.70 35.02
C GLY A 121 -4.76 16.12 35.37
N ASP A 122 -3.85 16.95 35.88
CA ASP A 122 -4.04 18.35 36.29
C ASP A 122 -3.59 19.37 35.22
N TYR A 123 -3.27 18.92 34.01
CA TYR A 123 -2.76 19.80 32.94
C TYR A 123 -3.83 20.84 32.49
N PRO A 124 -3.49 22.15 32.41
CA PRO A 124 -4.41 23.19 31.94
C PRO A 124 -4.93 22.92 30.52
N GLY A 125 -6.25 22.97 30.32
CA GLY A 125 -6.89 22.69 29.02
C GLY A 125 -7.21 21.22 28.75
N ARG A 126 -6.74 20.28 29.60
CA ARG A 126 -7.03 18.84 29.44
C ARG A 126 -8.54 18.52 29.42
N THR A 127 -9.34 19.25 30.18
CA THR A 127 -10.80 19.06 30.22
C THR A 127 -11.46 19.27 28.85
N GLU A 128 -11.00 20.23 28.07
CA GLU A 128 -11.51 20.50 26.71
C GLU A 128 -11.17 19.34 25.77
N TYR A 129 -9.96 18.80 25.89
CA TYR A 129 -9.51 17.65 25.10
C TYR A 129 -10.31 16.39 25.41
N VAL A 130 -10.58 16.13 26.70
CA VAL A 130 -11.46 15.02 27.14
C VAL A 130 -12.86 15.17 26.55
N ALA A 131 -13.44 16.38 26.61
CA ALA A 131 -14.79 16.63 26.09
C ALA A 131 -14.89 16.39 24.57
N LEU A 132 -13.85 16.75 23.81
CA LEU A 132 -13.79 16.45 22.37
C LEU A 132 -13.68 14.94 22.11
N THR A 133 -12.84 14.23 22.86
CA THR A 133 -12.72 12.77 22.76
C THR A 133 -14.07 12.09 23.05
N GLU A 134 -14.76 12.48 24.13
CA GLU A 134 -16.08 11.94 24.48
C GLU A 134 -17.13 12.21 23.40
N GLN A 135 -17.11 13.40 22.78
CA GLN A 135 -17.97 13.70 21.63
C GLN A 135 -17.67 12.78 20.46
N ALA A 136 -16.40 12.65 20.07
CA ALA A 136 -15.98 11.79 18.96
C ALA A 136 -16.33 10.30 19.20
N GLU A 137 -16.19 9.81 20.44
CA GLU A 137 -16.63 8.47 20.85
C GLU A 137 -18.14 8.30 20.72
N SER A 138 -18.93 9.30 21.15
CA SER A 138 -20.40 9.20 21.13
C SER A 138 -21.00 9.08 19.73
N ILE A 139 -20.28 9.52 18.70
CA ILE A 139 -20.68 9.43 17.29
C ILE A 139 -19.91 8.36 16.51
N GLY A 140 -19.14 7.51 17.19
CA GLY A 140 -18.47 6.35 16.59
C GLY A 140 -17.20 6.65 15.79
N LEU A 141 -16.61 7.85 15.90
CA LEU A 141 -15.39 8.18 15.13
C LEU A 141 -14.16 7.34 15.49
N PHE A 142 -14.17 6.62 16.61
CA PHE A 142 -13.07 5.73 17.02
C PHE A 142 -13.41 4.23 16.87
N ASP A 143 -14.53 3.88 16.21
CA ASP A 143 -14.98 2.50 16.07
C ASP A 143 -14.08 1.65 15.17
N ASP A 144 -13.41 2.27 14.19
CA ASP A 144 -12.41 1.64 13.33
C ASP A 144 -11.00 2.25 13.53
N PRO A 145 -10.21 1.72 14.48
CA PRO A 145 -8.87 2.23 14.77
C PRO A 145 -7.89 2.17 13.59
N LYS A 146 -8.14 1.38 12.54
CA LYS A 146 -7.24 1.28 11.38
C LYS A 146 -7.30 2.55 10.53
N ARG A 147 -8.45 3.22 10.50
CA ARG A 147 -8.72 4.35 9.58
C ARG A 147 -8.51 5.71 10.22
N ILE A 148 -8.33 5.79 11.53
CA ILE A 148 -8.20 7.09 12.21
C ILE A 148 -6.79 7.68 12.12
N GLY A 149 -5.75 6.85 11.96
CA GLY A 149 -4.34 7.25 12.15
C GLY A 149 -3.80 8.39 11.27
N TYR A 150 -4.47 8.73 10.16
CA TYR A 150 -3.95 9.61 9.11
C TYR A 150 -4.94 10.71 8.76
N ARG A 151 -4.42 11.90 8.42
CA ARG A 151 -5.22 13.13 8.27
C ARG A 151 -6.38 13.01 7.30
N ARG A 152 -6.16 12.51 6.08
CA ARG A 152 -7.19 12.43 5.02
C ARG A 152 -8.29 11.46 5.40
N GLN A 153 -7.94 10.28 5.91
CA GLN A 153 -8.91 9.28 6.35
C GLN A 153 -9.72 9.80 7.54
N TRP A 154 -9.07 10.50 8.48
CA TRP A 154 -9.76 11.15 9.59
C TRP A 154 -10.71 12.26 9.12
N GLU A 155 -10.26 13.16 8.25
CA GLU A 155 -11.08 14.22 7.68
C GLU A 155 -12.30 13.66 6.92
N ALA A 156 -12.11 12.58 6.15
CA ALA A 156 -13.18 11.87 5.47
C ALA A 156 -14.17 11.23 6.45
N LEU A 157 -13.68 10.53 7.48
CA LEU A 157 -14.52 9.89 8.50
C LEU A 157 -15.38 10.91 9.26
N VAL A 158 -14.80 12.06 9.62
CA VAL A 158 -15.52 13.16 10.26
C VAL A 158 -16.60 13.75 9.34
N ALA A 159 -16.27 13.93 8.05
CA ALA A 159 -17.21 14.43 7.06
C ALA A 159 -18.36 13.44 6.78
N ASP A 160 -18.06 12.14 6.67
CA ASP A 160 -19.03 11.06 6.47
C ASP A 160 -19.99 10.94 7.66
N ALA A 161 -19.51 11.22 8.88
CA ALA A 161 -20.34 11.33 10.07
C ALA A 161 -21.23 12.60 10.07
N GLY A 162 -21.06 13.51 9.11
CA GLY A 162 -21.84 14.76 8.98
C GLY A 162 -21.30 15.93 9.82
N TYR A 163 -20.03 15.89 10.23
CA TYR A 163 -19.41 16.89 11.09
C TYR A 163 -18.20 17.56 10.44
N ARG A 164 -17.82 18.70 11.00
CA ARG A 164 -16.53 19.35 10.78
C ARG A 164 -15.93 19.73 12.14
N ILE A 165 -14.62 19.85 12.20
CA ILE A 165 -13.92 20.28 13.41
C ILE A 165 -13.71 21.80 13.35
N ASP A 166 -14.10 22.51 14.40
CA ASP A 166 -13.86 23.95 14.59
C ASP A 166 -13.25 24.17 15.98
N GLY A 167 -11.96 24.53 16.03
CA GLY A 167 -11.18 24.47 17.27
C GLY A 167 -11.18 23.06 17.87
N HIS A 168 -11.49 22.93 19.16
CA HIS A 168 -11.63 21.63 19.85
C HIS A 168 -13.08 21.18 19.98
N THR A 169 -13.95 21.51 19.02
CA THR A 169 -15.36 21.10 19.02
C THR A 169 -15.79 20.52 17.67
N LEU A 170 -16.64 19.48 17.71
CA LEU A 170 -17.31 18.93 16.53
C LEU A 170 -18.60 19.71 16.24
N VAL A 171 -18.67 20.30 15.05
CA VAL A 171 -19.82 21.10 14.61
C VAL A 171 -20.50 20.37 13.44
N PRO A 172 -21.83 20.15 13.49
CA PRO A 172 -22.56 19.57 12.37
C PRO A 172 -22.34 20.40 11.09
N ILE A 173 -22.11 19.73 9.96
CA ILE A 173 -22.17 20.36 8.65
C ILE A 173 -23.66 20.58 8.38
N GLY A 174 -24.14 21.81 8.61
CA GLY A 174 -25.52 22.16 8.26
C GLY A 174 -25.76 21.91 6.78
N ASN A 175 -26.82 21.15 6.44
CA ASN A 175 -27.24 20.89 5.07
C ASN A 175 -27.32 22.21 4.28
N LEU A 176 -26.40 22.41 3.34
CA LEU A 176 -26.65 23.25 2.19
C LEU A 176 -27.41 22.40 1.19
N ASP A 177 -28.73 22.33 1.35
CA ASP A 177 -29.64 21.89 0.30
C ASP A 177 -29.55 22.90 -0.86
N GLY A 178 -28.97 22.49 -1.98
CA GLY A 178 -28.96 23.30 -3.20
C GLY A 178 -27.96 22.81 -4.24
N LEU A 179 -28.48 22.08 -5.23
CA LEU A 179 -27.87 21.70 -6.52
C LEU A 179 -27.11 20.35 -6.55
N ALA A 180 -27.83 19.26 -6.30
CA ALA A 180 -27.60 18.01 -7.02
C ALA A 180 -28.71 17.88 -8.07
N GLY A 181 -28.37 18.12 -9.34
CA GLY A 181 -29.25 17.92 -10.47
C GLY A 181 -29.48 16.44 -10.73
N GLU A 182 -30.76 16.05 -10.66
CA GLU A 182 -31.45 15.00 -11.42
C GLU A 182 -30.56 13.93 -12.10
N ALA A 183 -30.35 12.82 -11.40
CA ALA A 183 -30.09 11.53 -12.04
C ALA A 183 -31.42 10.80 -12.19
N ALA A 184 -31.78 10.52 -13.44
CA ALA A 184 -33.01 9.83 -13.82
C ALA A 184 -32.97 8.35 -13.40
N ASP A 185 -34.04 7.92 -12.74
CA ASP A 185 -34.37 6.51 -12.54
C ASP A 185 -34.63 5.83 -13.89
N GLY A 186 -34.01 4.67 -14.08
CA GLY A 186 -34.23 3.79 -15.22
C GLY A 186 -34.09 2.34 -14.81
N ASP A 187 -35.22 1.74 -14.40
CA ASP A 187 -35.43 0.31 -14.17
C ASP A 187 -34.87 -0.56 -15.31
N PHE A 188 -34.12 -1.60 -14.98
CA PHE A 188 -33.92 -2.75 -15.87
C PHE A 188 -34.14 -4.07 -15.14
N ALA A 189 -35.28 -4.68 -15.47
CA ALA A 189 -35.64 -6.05 -15.15
C ALA A 189 -34.83 -7.04 -16.00
N SER A 190 -34.49 -8.16 -15.37
CA SER A 190 -33.89 -9.35 -15.99
C SER A 190 -34.87 -10.05 -16.94
N PRO A 191 -34.35 -10.84 -17.91
CA PRO A 191 -34.93 -12.17 -18.06
C PRO A 191 -33.92 -13.29 -18.34
N GLU A 192 -34.30 -14.48 -17.87
CA GLU A 192 -33.68 -15.78 -18.08
C GLU A 192 -34.10 -16.46 -19.40
N ALA A 193 -33.24 -17.39 -19.83
CA ALA A 193 -33.49 -18.74 -20.38
C ALA A 193 -34.19 -18.98 -21.75
N GLY A 194 -33.64 -19.96 -22.46
CA GLY A 194 -34.22 -20.68 -23.62
C GLY A 194 -33.13 -21.08 -24.64
N GLU A 195 -32.40 -22.19 -24.44
CA GLU A 195 -32.65 -23.54 -24.98
C GLU A 195 -32.67 -23.69 -26.52
N GLY A 196 -31.81 -24.59 -27.03
CA GLY A 196 -32.24 -25.61 -28.01
C GLY A 196 -31.56 -25.68 -29.38
N GLY A 197 -30.57 -26.60 -29.51
CA GLY A 197 -30.33 -27.51 -30.67
C GLY A 197 -29.98 -26.92 -32.05
N VAL A 198 -29.43 -27.61 -33.06
CA VAL A 198 -29.13 -29.02 -33.34
C VAL A 198 -28.03 -29.05 -34.43
N LEU A 199 -27.20 -30.10 -34.39
CA LEU A 199 -26.18 -30.49 -35.36
C LEU A 199 -26.76 -30.89 -36.73
N LEU A 200 -26.09 -30.57 -37.85
CA LEU A 200 -26.10 -31.45 -39.02
C LEU A 200 -24.79 -31.41 -39.81
N ARG A 201 -24.46 -32.58 -40.38
CA ARG A 201 -23.19 -33.04 -40.94
C ARG A 201 -23.24 -33.06 -42.49
N ASP A 202 -22.03 -32.99 -43.07
CA ASP A 202 -21.55 -33.51 -44.36
C ASP A 202 -22.06 -32.90 -45.68
N VAL A 203 -21.13 -32.48 -46.56
CA VAL A 203 -20.81 -33.12 -47.87
C VAL A 203 -19.48 -32.55 -48.43
N VAL A 204 -18.66 -33.48 -48.92
CA VAL A 204 -17.36 -33.30 -49.62
C VAL A 204 -17.56 -32.90 -51.08
N GLY A 205 -16.70 -32.03 -51.62
CA GLY A 205 -16.58 -31.77 -53.06
C GLY A 205 -15.22 -31.17 -53.44
N LEU A 206 -14.52 -31.82 -54.37
CA LEU A 206 -13.12 -31.63 -54.80
C LEU A 206 -12.89 -30.43 -55.73
N GLY A 207 -11.69 -29.85 -55.64
CA GLY A 207 -10.85 -29.53 -56.81
C GLY A 207 -10.69 -28.06 -57.21
N GLY A 208 -9.45 -27.55 -57.17
CA GLY A 208 -9.02 -26.34 -57.87
C GLY A 208 -7.83 -25.65 -57.20
N ALA A 209 -6.67 -25.71 -57.81
CA ALA A 209 -5.41 -25.15 -57.31
C ALA A 209 -5.20 -23.68 -57.72
N LEU A 210 -4.37 -22.98 -56.91
CA LEU A 210 -3.59 -21.76 -57.17
C LEU A 210 -4.26 -20.40 -56.88
N ASP A 211 -4.10 -19.92 -55.64
CA ASP A 211 -3.27 -18.74 -55.29
C ASP A 211 -3.08 -18.71 -53.76
N TRP A 212 -1.84 -18.59 -53.29
CA TRP A 212 -1.49 -18.57 -51.86
C TRP A 212 -1.45 -17.11 -51.38
N GLU A 213 -2.37 -16.76 -50.49
CA GLU A 213 -2.42 -15.50 -49.75
C GLU A 213 -2.52 -15.86 -48.26
N ALA A 214 -1.60 -15.35 -47.43
CA ALA A 214 -1.58 -15.68 -46.01
C ALA A 214 -2.87 -15.17 -45.33
N ALA A 215 -3.52 -16.02 -44.53
CA ALA A 215 -4.80 -15.74 -43.88
C ALA A 215 -4.65 -14.77 -42.68
N ARG A 216 -4.38 -13.49 -42.96
CA ARG A 216 -4.20 -12.40 -41.97
C ARG A 216 -5.42 -12.14 -41.08
N HIS A 217 -6.61 -12.54 -41.54
CA HIS A 217 -7.91 -12.26 -40.91
C HIS A 217 -8.22 -13.07 -39.63
N ARG A 218 -7.32 -13.93 -39.13
CA ARG A 218 -7.59 -14.83 -37.98
C ARG A 218 -6.88 -14.44 -36.67
N THR A 219 -6.10 -13.36 -36.65
CA THR A 219 -5.34 -12.88 -35.47
C THR A 219 -6.10 -11.87 -34.59
N ALA A 220 -7.24 -11.32 -35.05
CA ALA A 220 -8.05 -10.40 -34.26
C ALA A 220 -8.81 -11.15 -33.13
N MET A 221 -8.31 -11.06 -31.89
CA MET A 221 -8.99 -11.54 -30.68
C MET A 221 -9.98 -10.49 -30.17
N VAL A 222 -11.18 -10.93 -29.76
CA VAL A 222 -12.13 -10.11 -29.00
C VAL A 222 -11.57 -9.94 -27.58
N ARG A 223 -11.36 -8.69 -27.13
CA ARG A 223 -10.87 -8.38 -25.78
C ARG A 223 -11.92 -7.55 -25.03
N TYR A 224 -12.03 -7.79 -23.72
CA TYR A 224 -12.72 -6.89 -22.79
C TYR A 224 -11.70 -5.85 -22.30
N GLY A 225 -11.73 -4.62 -22.86
CA GLY A 225 -10.87 -3.49 -22.48
C GLY A 225 -10.04 -2.90 -23.63
N PHE A 226 -9.63 -1.63 -23.50
CA PHE A 226 -8.81 -0.91 -24.50
C PHE A 226 -7.44 -1.59 -24.73
N SER A 227 -6.89 -1.50 -25.95
CA SER A 227 -5.55 -2.02 -26.26
C SER A 227 -4.42 -1.24 -25.58
N ALA A 228 -3.25 -1.88 -25.45
CA ALA A 228 -2.05 -1.28 -24.86
C ALA A 228 -1.71 0.13 -25.41
N PRO A 229 -1.69 0.39 -26.73
CA PRO A 229 -1.44 1.74 -27.25
C PRO A 229 -2.49 2.78 -26.84
N VAL A 230 -3.76 2.38 -26.74
CA VAL A 230 -4.84 3.30 -26.32
C VAL A 230 -4.73 3.61 -24.83
N GLN A 231 -4.38 2.63 -24.00
CA GLN A 231 -4.11 2.83 -22.58
C GLN A 231 -2.93 3.78 -22.34
N THR A 232 -1.85 3.68 -23.13
CA THR A 232 -0.71 4.61 -23.01
C THR A 232 -1.11 6.03 -23.41
N LEU A 233 -1.97 6.21 -24.43
CA LEU A 233 -2.48 7.54 -24.82
C LEU A 233 -3.30 8.18 -23.69
N ALA A 234 -4.16 7.41 -23.01
CA ALA A 234 -4.91 7.87 -21.85
C ALA A 234 -3.98 8.34 -20.72
N ARG A 235 -3.00 7.50 -20.34
CA ARG A 235 -2.04 7.75 -19.25
C ARG A 235 -1.23 9.04 -19.43
N HIS A 236 -0.97 9.39 -20.68
CA HIS A 236 -0.20 10.56 -21.08
C HIS A 236 -1.06 11.78 -21.44
N GLY A 237 -2.39 11.72 -21.25
CA GLY A 237 -3.26 12.88 -21.45
C GLY A 237 -3.56 13.21 -22.91
N PHE A 238 -3.37 12.26 -23.82
CA PHE A 238 -3.68 12.45 -25.25
C PHE A 238 -5.16 12.14 -25.59
N LEU A 239 -5.95 11.67 -24.62
CA LEU A 239 -7.37 11.32 -24.79
C LEU A 239 -8.30 12.23 -23.97
N ASP A 240 -8.04 13.53 -23.98
CA ASP A 240 -8.81 14.54 -23.23
C ASP A 240 -9.87 15.27 -24.08
N GLY A 241 -10.15 14.75 -25.29
CA GLY A 241 -11.13 15.30 -26.22
C GLY A 241 -10.60 16.39 -27.16
N ARG A 242 -9.35 16.85 -27.00
CA ARG A 242 -8.76 17.88 -27.87
C ARG A 242 -8.26 17.35 -29.21
N TYR A 243 -8.01 16.04 -29.31
CA TYR A 243 -7.34 15.42 -30.46
C TYR A 243 -8.25 14.44 -31.19
N ARG A 244 -8.14 14.42 -32.52
CA ARG A 244 -8.75 13.38 -33.36
C ARG A 244 -7.84 12.16 -33.42
N LEU A 245 -8.41 10.98 -33.27
CA LEU A 245 -7.68 9.70 -33.34
C LEU A 245 -8.10 8.89 -34.57
N PHE A 246 -7.12 8.38 -35.31
CA PHE A 246 -7.33 7.44 -36.41
C PHE A 246 -6.58 6.13 -36.15
N ASP A 247 -7.30 5.00 -36.16
CA ASP A 247 -6.73 3.67 -35.93
C ASP A 247 -6.51 2.94 -37.27
N TYR A 248 -5.25 2.83 -37.69
CA TYR A 248 -4.83 2.21 -38.95
C TYR A 248 -4.60 0.71 -38.70
N GLY A 249 -5.51 -0.12 -39.22
CA GLY A 249 -5.57 -1.56 -38.95
C GLY A 249 -6.41 -1.88 -37.71
N CYS A 250 -7.58 -1.25 -37.56
CA CYS A 250 -8.41 -1.34 -36.35
C CYS A 250 -9.04 -2.73 -36.09
N GLY A 251 -8.88 -3.69 -37.01
CA GLY A 251 -9.51 -5.00 -36.92
C GLY A 251 -11.04 -4.87 -36.77
N ARG A 252 -11.59 -5.47 -35.72
CA ARG A 252 -13.04 -5.42 -35.43
C ARG A 252 -13.53 -4.08 -34.85
N GLY A 253 -12.63 -3.13 -34.61
CA GLY A 253 -12.96 -1.77 -34.20
C GLY A 253 -13.34 -1.58 -32.74
N ASP A 254 -12.93 -2.48 -31.83
CA ASP A 254 -13.31 -2.41 -30.40
C ASP A 254 -12.77 -1.16 -29.70
N ASP A 255 -11.51 -0.78 -29.96
CA ASP A 255 -10.92 0.46 -29.43
C ASP A 255 -11.63 1.70 -29.96
N VAL A 256 -11.90 1.75 -31.27
CA VAL A 256 -12.61 2.88 -31.91
C VAL A 256 -14.02 3.04 -31.34
N ARG A 257 -14.73 1.93 -31.12
CA ARG A 257 -16.06 1.92 -30.50
C ARG A 257 -16.01 2.47 -29.07
N GLY A 258 -15.11 1.94 -28.24
CA GLY A 258 -14.97 2.38 -26.86
C GLY A 258 -14.58 3.86 -26.75
N LEU A 259 -13.70 4.37 -27.63
CA LEU A 259 -13.33 5.78 -27.63
C LEU A 259 -14.51 6.68 -28.00
N ARG A 260 -15.33 6.29 -28.99
CA ARG A 260 -16.55 7.02 -29.37
C ARG A 260 -17.59 7.03 -28.26
N GLU A 261 -17.77 5.90 -27.55
CA GLU A 261 -18.66 5.79 -26.40
C GLU A 261 -18.24 6.71 -25.24
N ASN A 262 -16.94 6.99 -25.11
CA ASN A 262 -16.38 7.95 -24.15
C ASN A 262 -16.36 9.41 -24.67
N GLY A 263 -17.08 9.71 -25.77
CA GLY A 263 -17.21 11.07 -26.31
C GLY A 263 -15.98 11.59 -27.07
N LEU A 264 -15.02 10.73 -27.41
CA LEU A 264 -13.80 11.10 -28.14
C LEU A 264 -14.00 10.98 -29.66
N THR A 265 -13.33 11.85 -30.41
CA THR A 265 -13.38 11.83 -31.89
C THR A 265 -12.41 10.77 -32.43
N ALA A 266 -12.91 9.55 -32.65
CA ALA A 266 -12.13 8.43 -33.17
C ALA A 266 -12.70 7.85 -34.47
N SER A 267 -11.83 7.39 -35.36
CA SER A 267 -12.16 6.65 -36.59
C SER A 267 -11.11 5.58 -36.85
N GLY A 268 -11.40 4.60 -37.70
CA GLY A 268 -10.43 3.55 -38.00
C GLY A 268 -10.73 2.86 -39.32
N TRP A 269 -9.70 2.25 -39.88
CA TRP A 269 -9.76 1.52 -41.13
C TRP A 269 -9.04 0.18 -40.98
N ASP A 270 -9.54 -0.85 -41.64
CA ASP A 270 -8.91 -2.18 -41.69
C ASP A 270 -9.14 -2.78 -43.08
N PRO A 271 -8.12 -3.40 -43.72
CA PRO A 271 -8.26 -3.92 -45.07
C PRO A 271 -9.32 -5.02 -45.22
N TYR A 272 -9.73 -5.68 -44.13
CA TYR A 272 -10.72 -6.77 -44.16
C TYR A 272 -12.01 -6.43 -43.42
N PHE A 273 -11.92 -5.85 -42.22
CA PHE A 273 -13.07 -5.65 -41.34
C PHE A 273 -13.73 -4.28 -41.51
N ALA A 274 -13.02 -3.31 -42.10
CA ALA A 274 -13.48 -1.93 -42.28
C ALA A 274 -12.92 -1.32 -43.57
N SER A 275 -12.99 -2.08 -44.67
CA SER A 275 -12.36 -1.70 -45.96
C SER A 275 -13.02 -0.48 -46.62
N GLU A 276 -14.30 -0.28 -46.36
CA GLU A 276 -15.13 0.81 -46.89
C GLU A 276 -15.03 2.10 -46.07
N GLU A 277 -14.41 2.06 -44.88
CA GLU A 277 -14.23 3.26 -44.06
C GLU A 277 -13.18 4.20 -44.69
N PRO A 278 -13.40 5.53 -44.66
CA PRO A 278 -12.46 6.46 -45.26
C PRO A 278 -11.16 6.52 -44.45
N ILE A 279 -10.04 6.43 -45.16
CA ILE A 279 -8.73 6.71 -44.58
C ILE A 279 -8.56 8.24 -44.50
N ALA A 280 -8.43 8.77 -43.28
CA ALA A 280 -8.36 10.20 -43.01
C ALA A 280 -7.13 10.56 -42.17
N SER A 281 -6.64 11.81 -42.31
CA SER A 281 -5.63 12.35 -41.41
C SER A 281 -6.24 12.66 -40.04
N ALA A 282 -5.42 12.55 -39.00
CA ALA A 282 -5.81 12.82 -37.63
C ALA A 282 -4.64 13.36 -36.82
N ASP A 283 -4.94 14.05 -35.71
CA ASP A 283 -3.92 14.52 -34.78
C ASP A 283 -3.05 13.36 -34.28
N ILE A 284 -3.69 12.23 -33.98
CA ILE A 284 -3.07 11.00 -33.50
C ILE A 284 -3.43 9.84 -34.43
N VAL A 285 -2.43 9.12 -34.94
CA VAL A 285 -2.63 7.87 -35.68
C VAL A 285 -2.08 6.71 -34.87
N ASN A 286 -2.88 5.67 -34.67
CA ASN A 286 -2.44 4.41 -34.07
C ASN A 286 -2.17 3.36 -35.16
N LEU A 287 -1.01 2.70 -35.08
CA LEU A 287 -0.61 1.55 -35.87
C LEU A 287 -0.34 0.38 -34.91
N GLY A 288 -1.42 -0.14 -34.33
CA GLY A 288 -1.37 -1.14 -33.27
C GLY A 288 -1.20 -2.57 -33.79
N PHE A 289 -0.04 -3.19 -33.58
CA PHE A 289 0.24 -4.59 -33.90
C PHE A 289 0.16 -5.00 -35.39
N VAL A 290 -0.05 -4.02 -36.29
CA VAL A 290 -0.22 -4.26 -37.74
C VAL A 290 1.05 -4.79 -38.39
N ILE A 291 2.20 -4.20 -38.09
CA ILE A 291 3.47 -4.62 -38.70
C ILE A 291 3.94 -6.00 -38.21
N ASN A 292 3.33 -6.56 -37.15
CA ASN A 292 3.65 -7.93 -36.74
C ASN A 292 3.04 -8.98 -37.66
N VAL A 293 1.93 -8.67 -38.35
CA VAL A 293 1.15 -9.67 -39.11
C VAL A 293 1.39 -9.60 -40.63
N ILE A 294 2.25 -8.69 -41.08
CA ILE A 294 2.61 -8.52 -42.50
C ILE A 294 3.95 -9.24 -42.75
N GLU A 295 3.90 -10.31 -43.54
CA GLU A 295 5.03 -11.16 -43.90
C GLU A 295 5.98 -10.58 -44.96
N ASP A 296 5.51 -9.56 -45.68
CA ASP A 296 6.29 -8.87 -46.69
C ASP A 296 6.94 -7.60 -46.12
N PHE A 297 8.24 -7.44 -46.38
CA PHE A 297 8.98 -6.31 -45.82
C PHE A 297 8.59 -4.98 -46.50
N ASP A 298 8.38 -4.99 -47.81
CA ASP A 298 8.02 -3.79 -48.56
C ASP A 298 6.59 -3.36 -48.20
N GLU A 299 5.67 -4.32 -48.00
CA GLU A 299 4.31 -4.01 -47.52
C GLU A 299 4.30 -3.42 -46.10
N ARG A 300 5.15 -3.93 -45.18
CA ARG A 300 5.33 -3.32 -43.84
C ARG A 300 5.79 -1.87 -43.94
N LEU A 301 6.75 -1.61 -44.83
CA LEU A 301 7.26 -0.27 -45.09
C LEU A 301 6.14 0.65 -45.60
N VAL A 302 5.32 0.18 -46.54
CA VAL A 302 4.17 0.93 -47.07
C VAL A 302 3.12 1.21 -45.98
N ALA A 303 2.77 0.22 -45.17
CA ALA A 303 1.81 0.40 -44.08
C ALA A 303 2.30 1.46 -43.06
N LEU A 304 3.57 1.37 -42.66
CA LEU A 304 4.18 2.29 -41.71
C LEU A 304 4.28 3.72 -42.27
N THR A 305 4.79 3.88 -43.50
CA THR A 305 4.92 5.20 -44.14
C THR A 305 3.56 5.83 -44.44
N ARG A 306 2.54 5.03 -44.79
CA ARG A 306 1.18 5.51 -44.97
C ARG A 306 0.56 5.96 -43.65
N ALA A 307 0.67 5.17 -42.58
CA ALA A 307 0.21 5.59 -41.25
C ALA A 307 0.91 6.88 -40.80
N TRP A 308 2.22 7.01 -41.04
CA TRP A 308 2.97 8.23 -40.76
C TRP A 308 2.45 9.44 -41.55
N SER A 309 2.10 9.26 -42.83
CA SER A 309 1.57 10.35 -43.67
C SER A 309 0.25 10.93 -43.18
N LEU A 310 -0.54 10.14 -42.45
CA LEU A 310 -1.84 10.53 -41.89
C LEU A 310 -1.73 11.22 -40.54
N ALA A 311 -0.60 11.05 -39.84
CA ALA A 311 -0.37 11.62 -38.52
C ALA A 311 -0.03 13.11 -38.62
N GLU A 312 -0.90 13.97 -38.08
CA GLU A 312 -0.66 15.42 -38.04
C GLU A 312 0.27 15.79 -36.88
N ARG A 313 0.18 15.10 -35.73
CA ARG A 313 1.02 15.38 -34.54
C ARG A 313 1.78 14.16 -34.02
N LEU A 314 1.13 13.01 -33.89
CA LEU A 314 1.69 11.82 -33.24
C LEU A 314 1.32 10.54 -33.99
N LEU A 315 2.30 9.69 -34.25
CA LEU A 315 2.11 8.29 -34.66
C LEU A 315 2.47 7.38 -33.48
N VAL A 316 1.55 6.47 -33.14
CA VAL A 316 1.75 5.41 -32.16
C VAL A 316 2.00 4.09 -32.90
N VAL A 317 3.14 3.44 -32.66
CA VAL A 317 3.45 2.13 -33.24
C VAL A 317 3.56 1.10 -32.13
N SER A 318 2.82 -0.01 -32.24
CA SER A 318 2.89 -1.11 -31.28
C SER A 318 3.29 -2.43 -31.93
N VAL A 319 4.15 -3.19 -31.25
CA VAL A 319 4.64 -4.50 -31.68
C VAL A 319 4.64 -5.55 -30.57
N MET A 320 4.55 -6.82 -30.95
CA MET A 320 4.86 -7.94 -30.05
C MET A 320 6.38 -8.13 -29.90
N LEU A 321 6.85 -8.29 -28.66
CA LEU A 321 8.26 -8.54 -28.36
C LEU A 321 8.61 -10.04 -28.40
N ALA A 322 9.86 -10.35 -28.76
CA ALA A 322 10.37 -11.72 -28.76
C ALA A 322 10.62 -12.21 -27.33
N ASN A 323 9.97 -13.29 -26.91
CA ASN A 323 10.17 -13.91 -25.61
C ASN A 323 11.20 -15.03 -25.73
N GLN A 324 12.28 -15.03 -24.92
CA GLN A 324 13.36 -16.02 -25.02
C GLN A 324 12.90 -17.46 -24.73
N ASN A 325 11.73 -17.63 -24.08
CA ASN A 325 11.23 -18.93 -23.63
C ASN A 325 10.17 -19.59 -24.53
N ASP A 326 9.71 -18.97 -25.63
CA ASP A 326 8.68 -19.65 -26.45
C ASP A 326 8.54 -19.15 -27.90
N PRO A 327 9.33 -19.67 -28.87
CA PRO A 327 8.95 -19.59 -30.26
C PRO A 327 8.00 -20.75 -30.60
N ARG A 328 6.70 -20.62 -30.29
CA ARG A 328 5.70 -21.56 -30.84
C ARG A 328 5.50 -21.28 -32.33
N GLY A 329 6.30 -21.92 -33.17
CA GLY A 329 6.07 -21.91 -34.62
C GLY A 329 7.28 -22.33 -35.44
N GLU A 330 7.03 -22.72 -36.68
CA GLU A 330 8.10 -22.94 -37.66
C GLU A 330 8.63 -21.58 -38.15
N ARG A 331 9.95 -21.44 -38.26
CA ARG A 331 10.55 -20.20 -38.80
C ARG A 331 10.10 -20.01 -40.25
N PHE A 332 9.54 -18.86 -40.55
CA PHE A 332 9.09 -18.49 -41.89
C PHE A 332 9.50 -17.04 -42.17
N ARG A 333 10.32 -16.84 -43.21
CA ARG A 333 10.97 -15.56 -43.51
C ARG A 333 11.70 -14.99 -42.28
N ASP A 334 11.40 -13.77 -41.87
CA ASP A 334 11.97 -13.11 -40.69
C ASP A 334 11.09 -13.26 -39.43
N GLY A 335 10.01 -14.04 -39.49
CA GLY A 335 9.10 -14.31 -38.38
C GLY A 335 8.85 -15.79 -38.14
N VAL A 336 7.71 -16.10 -37.53
CA VAL A 336 7.26 -17.47 -37.27
C VAL A 336 5.86 -17.71 -37.83
N MET A 337 5.63 -18.94 -38.27
CA MET A 337 4.32 -19.44 -38.67
C MET A 337 3.66 -20.12 -37.48
N THR A 338 2.53 -19.59 -37.00
CA THR A 338 1.79 -20.21 -35.90
C THR A 338 1.12 -21.51 -36.36
N GLN A 339 0.78 -22.40 -35.41
CA GLN A 339 0.02 -23.64 -35.69
C GLN A 339 -1.35 -23.39 -36.35
N ARG A 340 -1.85 -22.15 -36.30
CA ARG A 340 -3.12 -21.73 -36.94
C ARG A 340 -2.92 -21.23 -38.37
N GLY A 341 -1.70 -21.27 -38.90
CA GLY A 341 -1.38 -20.79 -40.25
C GLY A 341 -1.37 -19.27 -40.38
N THR A 342 -1.05 -18.53 -39.31
CA THR A 342 -0.85 -17.07 -39.35
C THR A 342 0.63 -16.69 -39.16
N PHE A 343 1.11 -15.71 -39.93
CA PHE A 343 2.47 -15.17 -39.78
C PHE A 343 2.53 -14.22 -38.59
N GLN A 344 3.61 -14.29 -37.81
CA GLN A 344 3.88 -13.36 -36.73
C GLN A 344 5.37 -12.99 -36.69
N ARG A 345 5.66 -11.69 -36.79
CA ARG A 345 6.98 -11.12 -36.51
C ARG A 345 7.04 -10.62 -35.07
N TYR A 346 8.02 -11.09 -34.30
CA TYR A 346 8.35 -10.57 -32.98
C TYR A 346 9.59 -9.71 -33.05
N TYR A 347 9.64 -8.58 -32.34
CA TYR A 347 10.77 -7.66 -32.34
C TYR A 347 11.50 -7.66 -31.00
N THR A 348 12.77 -7.28 -30.99
CA THR A 348 13.39 -6.76 -29.76
C THR A 348 13.12 -5.26 -29.64
N GLN A 349 13.20 -4.70 -28.42
CA GLN A 349 12.98 -3.26 -28.22
C GLN A 349 13.96 -2.40 -29.05
N SER A 350 15.23 -2.78 -29.09
CA SER A 350 16.26 -2.08 -29.87
C SER A 350 16.04 -2.21 -31.37
N GLU A 351 15.58 -3.37 -31.84
CA GLU A 351 15.30 -3.64 -33.25
C GLU A 351 14.13 -2.81 -33.77
N ILE A 352 13.01 -2.77 -33.04
CA ILE A 352 11.87 -1.96 -33.48
C ILE A 352 12.21 -0.46 -33.46
N LYS A 353 12.98 -0.01 -32.46
CA LYS A 353 13.47 1.37 -32.40
C LYS A 353 14.29 1.71 -33.64
N ALA A 354 15.29 0.88 -33.96
CA ALA A 354 16.16 1.09 -35.13
C ALA A 354 15.38 1.03 -36.45
N TYR A 355 14.40 0.13 -36.57
CA TYR A 355 13.54 0.04 -37.75
C TYR A 355 12.73 1.33 -37.97
N LEU A 356 12.11 1.86 -36.92
CA LEU A 356 11.34 3.10 -37.00
C LEU A 356 12.24 4.31 -37.29
N GLU A 357 13.41 4.41 -36.63
CA GLU A 357 14.41 5.47 -36.88
C GLU A 357 14.84 5.47 -38.35
N GLN A 358 15.12 4.29 -38.92
CA GLN A 358 15.58 4.16 -40.29
C GLN A 358 14.49 4.49 -41.32
N VAL A 359 13.24 4.08 -41.06
CA VAL A 359 12.13 4.24 -42.02
C VAL A 359 11.56 5.65 -42.01
N LEU A 360 11.39 6.23 -40.82
CA LEU A 360 10.69 7.50 -40.65
C LEU A 360 11.63 8.71 -40.60
N ASP A 361 12.95 8.48 -40.48
CA ASP A 361 13.98 9.49 -40.20
C ASP A 361 13.63 10.39 -39.00
N GLU A 362 12.96 9.79 -38.02
CA GLU A 362 12.52 10.44 -36.79
C GLU A 362 12.87 9.57 -35.60
N GLU A 363 13.21 10.20 -34.47
CA GLU A 363 13.58 9.47 -33.25
C GLU A 363 12.31 8.98 -32.53
N PRO A 364 12.05 7.66 -32.47
CA PRO A 364 10.91 7.09 -31.79
C PRO A 364 11.19 7.02 -30.28
N ILE A 365 10.20 7.42 -29.49
CA ILE A 365 10.27 7.43 -28.03
C ILE A 365 9.57 6.19 -27.48
N PRO A 366 10.29 5.27 -26.80
CA PRO A 366 9.67 4.12 -26.14
C PRO A 366 8.73 4.56 -25.01
N VAL A 367 7.47 4.14 -25.05
CA VAL A 367 6.44 4.46 -24.03
C VAL A 367 5.88 3.24 -23.30
N ALA A 368 6.13 2.04 -23.81
CA ALA A 368 5.87 0.75 -23.15
C ALA A 368 6.72 -0.33 -23.85
N PRO A 369 6.88 -1.55 -23.28
CA PRO A 369 7.41 -2.69 -24.02
C PRO A 369 6.64 -2.89 -25.32
N GLY A 370 7.35 -2.73 -26.43
CA GLY A 370 6.76 -2.83 -27.77
C GLY A 370 5.90 -1.63 -28.22
N VAL A 371 5.70 -0.56 -27.44
CA VAL A 371 4.95 0.64 -27.87
C VAL A 371 5.87 1.85 -27.97
N LEU A 372 5.89 2.50 -29.13
CA LEU A 372 6.74 3.66 -29.43
C LEU A 372 5.92 4.81 -30.00
N TYR A 373 6.25 6.03 -29.58
CA TYR A 373 5.66 7.28 -30.07
C TYR A 373 6.63 7.97 -31.04
N VAL A 374 6.11 8.41 -32.18
CA VAL A 374 6.87 9.21 -33.16
C VAL A 374 6.14 10.53 -33.34
N PHE A 375 6.75 11.62 -32.89
CA PHE A 375 6.14 12.94 -32.94
C PHE A 375 6.49 13.67 -34.24
N ARG A 376 5.45 14.13 -34.95
CA ARG A 376 5.58 15.08 -36.06
C ARG A 376 5.59 16.52 -35.53
N ASP A 377 4.75 16.81 -34.54
CA ASP A 377 4.76 18.09 -33.81
C ASP A 377 5.90 18.10 -32.79
N LYS A 378 6.95 18.86 -33.11
CA LYS A 378 8.19 18.91 -32.31
C LYS A 378 8.04 19.70 -31.01
N GLU A 379 7.08 20.60 -30.92
CA GLU A 379 6.77 21.28 -29.66
C GLU A 379 5.98 20.34 -28.73
N ALA A 380 5.04 19.57 -29.27
CA ALA A 380 4.33 18.54 -28.52
C ALA A 380 5.28 17.46 -27.98
N GLU A 381 6.28 17.05 -28.78
CA GLU A 381 7.33 16.12 -28.34
C GLU A 381 8.09 16.63 -27.11
N GLN A 382 8.46 17.92 -27.11
CA GLN A 382 9.19 18.52 -26.00
C GLN A 382 8.34 18.66 -24.76
N ARG A 383 7.09 19.12 -24.89
CA ARG A 383 6.15 19.17 -23.77
C ARG A 383 5.94 17.78 -23.19
N PHE A 384 5.76 16.77 -24.03
CA PHE A 384 5.65 15.38 -23.62
C PHE A 384 6.88 14.89 -22.84
N LEU A 385 8.10 15.16 -23.32
CA LEU A 385 9.33 14.74 -22.64
C LEU A 385 9.56 15.48 -21.32
N VAL A 386 9.29 16.79 -21.26
CA VAL A 386 9.37 17.56 -20.01
C VAL A 386 8.35 17.03 -19.01
N GLU A 387 7.09 16.85 -19.41
CA GLU A 387 6.01 16.36 -18.54
C GLU A 387 6.23 14.92 -18.08
N ARG A 388 6.77 14.04 -18.95
CA ARG A 388 7.13 12.66 -18.61
C ARG A 388 8.15 12.58 -17.47
N TYR A 389 9.04 13.56 -17.39
CA TYR A 389 10.09 13.62 -16.38
C TYR A 389 9.85 14.70 -15.34
N SER A 390 8.70 15.38 -15.33
CA SER A 390 8.33 16.39 -14.32
C SER A 390 7.61 15.73 -13.14
N ARG A 391 7.64 16.38 -11.97
CA ARG A 391 6.85 15.89 -10.83
C ARG A 391 5.37 16.11 -11.13
N ARG A 392 4.55 15.06 -11.34
CA ARG A 392 3.09 15.17 -11.22
C ARG A 392 2.78 15.25 -9.74
N ARG A 393 2.99 16.43 -9.14
CA ARG A 393 2.45 16.67 -7.81
C ARG A 393 0.94 16.43 -7.89
N ASN A 394 0.41 15.74 -6.89
CA ASN A 394 -1.00 15.77 -6.56
C ASN A 394 -1.32 17.20 -6.06
N ARG A 395 -1.37 18.18 -6.99
CA ARG A 395 -1.45 19.63 -6.69
C ARG A 395 -2.85 20.07 -6.26
N LEU A 396 -3.69 19.14 -5.82
CA LEU A 396 -4.91 19.43 -5.05
C LEU A 396 -4.54 19.68 -3.57
N ARG A 397 -3.71 20.69 -3.30
CA ARG A 397 -3.67 21.45 -2.04
C ARG A 397 -2.59 22.53 -2.13
N VAL A 398 -3.02 23.73 -2.48
CA VAL A 398 -2.92 24.77 -1.45
C VAL A 398 -4.14 24.48 -0.57
N PRO A 399 -4.01 24.21 0.74
CA PRO A 399 -5.14 24.42 1.62
C PRO A 399 -5.53 25.88 1.37
N SER A 400 -6.64 26.11 0.67
CA SER A 400 -7.38 27.34 0.92
C SER A 400 -7.58 27.30 2.42
N THR A 401 -6.77 28.06 3.13
CA THR A 401 -7.05 28.47 4.49
C THR A 401 -8.43 29.10 4.35
N ARG A 402 -9.46 28.30 4.64
CA ARG A 402 -10.77 28.87 4.96
C ARG A 402 -10.43 29.92 6.02
N PRO A 403 -10.78 31.19 5.80
CA PRO A 403 -10.50 32.22 6.78
C PRO A 403 -11.05 31.71 8.11
N ALA A 404 -10.23 31.79 9.16
CA ALA A 404 -10.66 31.46 10.51
C ALA A 404 -12.01 32.13 10.80
N PRO A 405 -12.95 31.49 11.52
CA PRO A 405 -14.19 32.16 11.91
C PRO A 405 -13.82 33.43 12.66
N ILE A 406 -14.27 34.57 12.13
CA ILE A 406 -14.03 35.88 12.74
C ILE A 406 -14.63 35.84 14.15
N PRO A 407 -13.84 36.03 15.23
CA PRO A 407 -14.40 36.26 16.55
C PRO A 407 -15.30 37.49 16.45
N ARG A 408 -16.60 37.32 16.71
CA ARG A 408 -17.55 38.42 16.67
C ARG A 408 -17.18 39.44 17.74
N GLU A 409 -16.47 40.50 17.37
CA GLU A 409 -16.47 41.75 18.14
C GLU A 409 -16.08 43.00 17.30
N ARG A 410 -17.06 43.92 17.21
CA ARG A 410 -17.07 45.34 16.81
C ARG A 410 -16.82 45.72 15.33
N PRO A 411 -17.53 46.75 14.78
CA PRO A 411 -17.51 47.07 13.36
C PRO A 411 -16.19 47.76 12.97
N ALA A 412 -15.31 47.02 12.31
CA ALA A 412 -14.06 47.53 11.75
C ALA A 412 -14.26 48.05 10.31
N ARG A 413 -13.37 48.97 9.93
CA ARG A 413 -13.30 49.69 8.65
C ARG A 413 -13.41 48.75 7.44
N ARG A 414 -14.15 49.17 6.41
CA ARG A 414 -14.31 48.48 5.11
C ARG A 414 -12.93 48.17 4.49
N ASP A 415 -12.53 46.90 4.44
CA ASP A 415 -11.26 46.48 3.83
C ASP A 415 -11.42 46.32 2.32
N ARG A 416 -11.02 47.37 1.59
CA ARG A 416 -11.06 47.41 0.13
C ARG A 416 -10.13 46.37 -0.53
N ALA A 417 -9.11 45.88 0.18
CA ALA A 417 -8.20 44.87 -0.35
C ALA A 417 -8.88 43.49 -0.32
N ALA A 418 -9.53 43.13 0.80
CA ALA A 418 -10.31 41.90 0.92
C ALA A 418 -11.47 41.85 -0.10
N GLU A 419 -12.25 42.94 -0.23
CA GLU A 419 -13.33 43.02 -1.23
C GLU A 419 -12.80 42.82 -2.67
N ARG A 420 -11.60 43.35 -2.98
CA ARG A 420 -10.98 43.20 -4.30
C ARG A 420 -10.42 41.80 -4.53
N TYR A 421 -9.88 41.15 -3.50
CA TYR A 421 -9.45 39.76 -3.58
C TYR A 421 -10.62 38.84 -3.90
N ASP A 422 -11.75 39.02 -3.21
CA ASP A 422 -12.95 38.20 -3.42
C ASP A 422 -13.52 38.32 -4.84
N VAL A 423 -13.52 39.52 -5.42
CA VAL A 423 -13.99 39.76 -6.79
C VAL A 423 -13.10 39.06 -7.83
N TYR A 424 -11.78 39.02 -7.62
CA TYR A 424 -10.81 38.45 -8.57
C TYR A 424 -10.21 37.13 -8.09
N ARG A 425 -10.88 36.44 -7.16
CA ARG A 425 -10.33 35.27 -6.46
C ARG A 425 -9.85 34.19 -7.44
N GLU A 426 -10.71 33.76 -8.33
CA GLU A 426 -10.40 32.71 -9.31
C GLU A 426 -9.20 33.06 -10.21
N PRO A 427 -9.17 34.22 -10.92
CA PRO A 427 -7.99 34.65 -11.67
C PRO A 427 -6.70 34.73 -10.83
N LEU A 428 -6.80 35.18 -9.59
CA LEU A 428 -5.65 35.32 -8.68
C LEU A 428 -5.11 33.96 -8.23
N GLU A 429 -5.98 32.99 -7.91
CA GLU A 429 -5.55 31.63 -7.56
C GLU A 429 -4.96 30.90 -8.77
N ARG A 430 -5.55 31.02 -9.97
CA ARG A 430 -4.95 30.43 -11.19
C ARG A 430 -3.61 31.06 -11.56
N LEU A 431 -3.45 32.37 -11.33
CA LEU A 431 -2.15 33.04 -11.44
C LEU A 431 -1.14 32.49 -10.42
N TRP A 432 -1.56 32.30 -9.18
CA TRP A 432 -0.72 31.73 -8.13
C TRP A 432 -0.24 30.33 -8.48
N GLU A 433 -1.14 29.47 -8.93
CA GLU A 433 -0.83 28.12 -9.40
C GLU A 433 0.15 28.12 -10.58
N THR A 434 -0.05 29.03 -11.53
CA THR A 434 0.85 29.20 -12.68
C THR A 434 2.24 29.64 -12.23
N TRP A 435 2.32 30.58 -11.29
CA TRP A 435 3.59 31.08 -10.76
C TRP A 435 4.35 29.97 -10.02
N LEU A 436 3.67 29.22 -9.14
CA LEU A 436 4.25 28.05 -8.47
C LEU A 436 4.62 26.93 -9.45
N ARG A 437 3.87 26.74 -10.54
CA ARG A 437 4.20 25.72 -11.56
C ARG A 437 5.47 26.07 -12.32
N LEU A 438 5.66 27.34 -12.64
CA LEU A 438 6.82 27.81 -13.39
C LEU A 438 8.06 27.98 -12.51
N GLY A 439 7.92 28.18 -11.20
CA GLY A 439 9.05 28.47 -10.30
C GLY A 439 9.75 29.80 -10.62
N ARG A 440 9.20 30.60 -11.53
CA ARG A 440 9.64 31.94 -11.93
C ARG A 440 8.44 32.81 -12.25
N ALA A 441 8.63 34.12 -12.34
CA ALA A 441 7.57 35.03 -12.76
C ALA A 441 7.00 34.62 -14.14
N PRO A 442 5.67 34.47 -14.28
CA PRO A 442 5.04 34.13 -15.55
C PRO A 442 5.14 35.28 -16.56
N ASP A 443 5.35 34.92 -17.83
CA ASP A 443 5.15 35.85 -18.94
C ASP A 443 3.65 36.05 -19.23
N LYS A 444 3.31 37.15 -19.89
CA LYS A 444 1.91 37.43 -20.28
C LYS A 444 1.29 36.33 -21.14
N SER A 445 2.09 35.65 -21.98
CA SER A 445 1.62 34.54 -22.81
C SER A 445 1.40 33.23 -22.05
N GLU A 446 1.78 33.16 -20.77
CA GLU A 446 1.70 31.97 -19.92
C GLU A 446 0.56 32.05 -18.90
N VAL A 447 -0.27 33.12 -18.97
CA VAL A 447 -1.36 33.40 -18.02
C VAL A 447 -2.71 33.39 -18.74
N ASP A 448 -3.57 32.45 -18.38
CA ASP A 448 -4.88 32.28 -19.01
C ASP A 448 -5.84 33.46 -18.73
N ASP A 449 -5.93 33.93 -17.47
CA ASP A 449 -6.81 35.05 -17.07
C ASP A 449 -6.16 36.44 -17.18
N LEU A 450 -5.29 36.64 -18.17
CA LEU A 450 -4.55 37.90 -18.27
C LEU A 450 -5.47 39.13 -18.36
N LEU A 451 -6.59 39.04 -19.09
CA LEU A 451 -7.53 40.14 -19.30
C LEU A 451 -8.22 40.58 -17.99
N PRO A 452 -8.90 39.68 -17.23
CA PRO A 452 -9.44 40.01 -15.91
C PRO A 452 -8.42 40.59 -14.95
N LEU A 453 -7.19 40.07 -14.94
CA LEU A 453 -6.13 40.54 -14.04
C LEU A 453 -5.64 41.95 -14.41
N ILE A 454 -5.56 42.28 -15.70
CA ILE A 454 -5.20 43.63 -16.15
C ILE A 454 -6.34 44.62 -15.85
N GLU A 455 -7.60 44.25 -16.06
CA GLU A 455 -8.75 45.08 -15.70
C GLU A 455 -8.80 45.34 -14.19
N GLY A 456 -8.58 44.29 -13.41
CA GLY A 456 -8.62 44.33 -11.96
C GLY A 456 -7.45 45.06 -11.31
N PHE A 457 -6.23 45.03 -11.87
CA PHE A 457 -5.01 45.51 -11.18
C PHE A 457 -4.13 46.44 -12.03
N GLY A 458 -4.46 46.63 -13.31
CA GLY A 458 -3.76 47.48 -14.29
C GLY A 458 -2.55 46.82 -14.96
N SER A 459 -1.87 45.89 -14.30
CA SER A 459 -0.80 45.10 -14.91
C SER A 459 -0.58 43.78 -14.18
N LEU A 460 -0.02 42.77 -14.88
CA LEU A 460 0.33 41.48 -14.29
C LEU A 460 1.26 41.63 -13.06
N GLY A 461 2.29 42.46 -13.16
CA GLY A 461 3.21 42.70 -12.04
C GLY A 461 2.58 43.44 -10.85
N LYS A 462 1.44 44.14 -11.04
CA LYS A 462 0.65 44.69 -9.93
C LYS A 462 -0.24 43.62 -9.30
N ALA A 463 -0.84 42.75 -10.11
CA ALA A 463 -1.63 41.61 -9.62
C ALA A 463 -0.77 40.65 -8.78
N MET A 464 0.44 40.32 -9.23
CA MET A 464 1.39 39.48 -8.48
C MET A 464 1.80 40.08 -7.14
N ARG A 465 2.08 41.40 -7.10
CA ARG A 465 2.40 42.09 -5.84
C ARG A 465 1.22 42.11 -4.87
N PHE A 466 0.03 42.40 -5.39
CA PHE A 466 -1.19 42.34 -4.59
C PHE A 466 -1.41 40.94 -4.01
N LEU A 467 -1.24 39.88 -4.81
CA LEU A 467 -1.33 38.50 -4.37
C LEU A 467 -0.32 38.19 -3.25
N ALA A 468 0.93 38.64 -3.41
CA ALA A 468 1.99 38.44 -2.42
C ALA A 468 1.67 39.14 -1.07
N GLU A 469 1.17 40.37 -1.14
CA GLU A 469 0.73 41.14 0.03
C GLU A 469 -0.43 40.44 0.76
N GLN A 470 -1.39 39.83 0.03
CA GLN A 470 -2.54 39.15 0.63
C GLN A 470 -2.19 37.81 1.28
N LYS A 471 -1.27 37.04 0.69
CA LYS A 471 -0.84 35.72 1.23
C LYS A 471 0.28 35.83 2.27
N GLY A 472 0.91 36.99 2.41
CA GLY A 472 2.04 37.24 3.29
C GLY A 472 3.38 36.99 2.59
N GLN A 473 4.25 38.00 2.62
CA GLN A 473 5.50 38.01 1.85
C GLN A 473 6.41 36.82 2.18
N ASP A 474 6.62 36.52 3.47
CA ASP A 474 7.51 35.43 3.89
C ASP A 474 7.01 34.05 3.43
N VAL A 475 5.69 33.82 3.45
CA VAL A 475 5.06 32.58 2.99
C VAL A 475 5.22 32.42 1.48
N VAL A 476 5.04 33.52 0.74
CA VAL A 476 5.17 33.55 -0.71
C VAL A 476 6.61 33.33 -1.13
N ASP A 477 7.57 33.98 -0.50
CA ASP A 477 8.99 33.82 -0.81
C ASP A 477 9.47 32.39 -0.54
N ALA A 478 9.04 31.77 0.57
CA ALA A 478 9.34 30.37 0.87
C ALA A 478 8.73 29.42 -0.18
N ALA A 479 7.45 29.59 -0.52
CA ALA A 479 6.77 28.75 -1.50
C ALA A 479 7.35 28.90 -2.92
N LEU A 480 7.74 30.12 -3.31
CA LEU A 480 8.36 30.39 -4.60
C LEU A 480 9.78 29.84 -4.68
N ALA A 481 10.57 29.94 -3.60
CA ALA A 481 11.89 29.33 -3.55
C ALA A 481 11.80 27.80 -3.69
N GLU A 482 10.85 27.16 -3.01
CA GLU A 482 10.61 25.71 -3.16
C GLU A 482 10.19 25.35 -4.60
N ALA A 483 9.28 26.13 -5.18
CA ALA A 483 8.83 25.95 -6.56
C ALA A 483 9.97 26.11 -7.58
N GLU A 484 10.85 27.10 -7.38
CA GLU A 484 12.05 27.32 -8.18
C GLU A 484 12.97 26.10 -8.12
N HIS A 485 13.34 25.63 -6.92
CA HIS A 485 14.19 24.45 -6.77
C HIS A 485 13.59 23.20 -7.40
N ALA A 486 12.27 22.98 -7.24
CA ALA A 486 11.57 21.87 -7.85
C ALA A 486 11.58 21.96 -9.39
N ARG A 487 11.39 23.16 -9.95
CA ARG A 487 11.43 23.37 -11.40
C ARG A 487 12.83 23.14 -11.96
N ILE A 488 13.87 23.66 -11.28
CA ILE A 488 15.27 23.43 -11.65
C ILE A 488 15.56 21.92 -11.67
N ALA A 489 15.17 21.19 -10.62
CA ALA A 489 15.35 19.75 -10.55
C ALA A 489 14.66 18.99 -11.71
N ASP A 490 13.42 19.36 -12.07
CA ASP A 490 12.72 18.77 -13.23
C ASP A 490 13.47 19.04 -14.55
N LEU A 491 13.97 20.27 -14.73
CA LEU A 491 14.74 20.65 -15.91
C LEU A 491 16.08 19.93 -15.97
N GLU A 492 16.77 19.77 -14.84
CA GLU A 492 18.02 19.00 -14.76
C GLU A 492 17.80 17.55 -15.17
N VAL A 493 16.73 16.89 -14.71
CA VAL A 493 16.39 15.52 -15.14
C VAL A 493 16.14 15.47 -16.64
N TYR A 494 15.32 16.38 -17.15
CA TYR A 494 15.04 16.47 -18.59
C TYR A 494 16.33 16.67 -19.40
N LEU A 495 17.18 17.63 -19.02
CA LEU A 495 18.43 17.96 -19.71
C LEU A 495 19.46 16.83 -19.61
N ALA A 496 19.48 16.09 -18.50
CA ALA A 496 20.32 14.91 -18.32
C ALA A 496 19.90 13.78 -19.27
N LEU A 497 18.59 13.51 -19.40
CA LEU A 497 18.08 12.44 -20.27
C LEU A 497 18.14 12.82 -21.75
N GLN A 498 18.08 14.11 -22.08
CA GLN A 498 18.30 14.62 -23.44
C GLN A 498 19.70 14.32 -23.99
N GLN A 499 20.68 13.96 -23.14
CA GLN A 499 22.02 13.57 -23.57
C GLN A 499 22.04 12.28 -24.40
N PHE A 500 21.03 11.42 -24.24
CA PHE A 500 20.91 10.16 -24.97
C PHE A 500 20.28 10.32 -26.37
N SER A 501 19.65 11.46 -26.63
CA SER A 501 18.92 11.78 -27.87
C SER A 501 19.67 12.81 -28.72
N ARG A 502 19.27 12.99 -30.00
CA ARG A 502 19.93 13.98 -30.87
C ARG A 502 19.73 15.39 -30.32
N ARG A 503 20.84 16.06 -29.94
CA ARG A 503 20.84 17.45 -29.43
C ARG A 503 20.11 18.39 -30.38
N ARG A 504 19.04 19.02 -29.91
CA ARG A 504 18.29 20.05 -30.68
C ARG A 504 18.87 21.44 -30.45
N ALA A 505 18.75 22.29 -31.46
CA ALA A 505 19.17 23.69 -31.34
C ALA A 505 18.17 24.47 -30.48
N TYR A 506 18.67 25.39 -29.66
CA TYR A 506 17.88 26.21 -28.74
C TYR A 506 16.66 26.91 -29.38
N LYS A 507 16.80 27.35 -30.63
CA LYS A 507 15.73 28.06 -31.38
C LYS A 507 14.50 27.19 -31.68
N HIS A 508 14.63 25.87 -31.58
CA HIS A 508 13.54 24.93 -31.80
C HIS A 508 12.93 24.43 -30.49
N LEU A 509 13.31 24.99 -29.35
CA LEU A 509 12.67 24.72 -28.06
C LEU A 509 11.38 25.52 -27.91
N ASP A 510 10.36 24.96 -27.24
CA ASP A 510 9.15 25.67 -26.81
C ASP A 510 9.50 26.98 -26.07
N ALA A 511 8.71 28.03 -26.30
CA ALA A 511 8.99 29.36 -25.77
C ALA A 511 9.03 29.40 -24.23
N GLY A 512 8.20 28.59 -23.56
CA GLY A 512 8.23 28.46 -22.11
C GLY A 512 9.54 27.84 -21.62
N LEU A 513 10.01 26.78 -22.28
CA LEU A 513 11.28 26.12 -21.96
C LEU A 513 12.47 27.05 -22.21
N GLN A 514 12.44 27.87 -23.27
CA GLN A 514 13.47 28.89 -23.50
C GLN A 514 13.54 29.90 -22.35
N ARG A 515 12.39 30.37 -21.86
CA ARG A 515 12.33 31.29 -20.71
C ARG A 515 12.83 30.62 -19.44
N ASP A 516 12.49 29.35 -19.21
CA ASP A 516 12.96 28.59 -18.06
C ASP A 516 14.48 28.45 -18.07
N ILE A 517 15.06 28.03 -19.22
CA ILE A 517 16.52 27.92 -19.39
C ILE A 517 17.20 29.26 -19.09
N LYS A 518 16.67 30.35 -19.64
CA LYS A 518 17.24 31.69 -19.43
C LYS A 518 17.13 32.14 -17.97
N ALA A 519 16.01 31.86 -17.31
CA ALA A 519 15.77 32.28 -15.94
C ALA A 519 16.65 31.53 -14.94
N PHE A 520 16.78 30.21 -15.09
CA PHE A 520 17.42 29.36 -14.09
C PHE A 520 18.89 29.04 -14.37
N PHE A 521 19.29 28.95 -15.65
CA PHE A 521 20.63 28.55 -16.05
C PHE A 521 21.38 29.65 -16.82
N GLY A 522 20.71 30.76 -17.14
CA GLY A 522 21.26 31.88 -17.92
C GLY A 522 21.27 31.61 -19.43
N ASP A 523 21.89 30.51 -19.85
CA ASP A 523 21.95 30.11 -21.26
C ASP A 523 21.84 28.59 -21.48
N TYR A 524 21.62 28.21 -22.74
CA TYR A 524 21.41 26.80 -23.11
C TYR A 524 22.65 25.91 -22.95
N PRO A 525 23.88 26.35 -23.31
CA PRO A 525 25.09 25.61 -22.97
C PRO A 525 25.23 25.29 -21.48
N ALA A 526 25.01 26.28 -20.60
CA ALA A 526 25.08 26.09 -19.16
C ALA A 526 24.01 25.11 -18.66
N ALA A 527 22.78 25.21 -19.15
CA ALA A 527 21.70 24.27 -18.82
C ALA A 527 22.06 22.83 -19.23
N PHE A 528 22.55 22.65 -20.46
CA PHE A 528 22.94 21.34 -20.98
C PHE A 528 24.11 20.74 -20.18
N GLU A 529 25.07 21.57 -19.78
CA GLU A 529 26.19 21.16 -18.93
C GLU A 529 25.72 20.75 -17.53
N ALA A 530 24.77 21.48 -16.93
CA ALA A 530 24.17 21.09 -15.64
C ALA A 530 23.52 19.71 -15.71
N GLY A 531 22.71 19.45 -16.75
CA GLY A 531 22.14 18.12 -17.00
C GLY A 531 23.21 17.04 -17.22
N ARG A 532 24.29 17.37 -17.95
CA ARG A 532 25.43 16.46 -18.16
C ARG A 532 26.08 16.08 -16.82
N VAL A 533 26.35 17.06 -15.96
CA VAL A 533 26.93 16.83 -14.63
C VAL A 533 26.04 15.90 -13.81
N GLN A 534 24.72 16.14 -13.77
CA GLN A 534 23.78 15.27 -13.05
C GLN A 534 23.78 13.84 -13.61
N LEU A 535 23.85 13.67 -14.93
CA LEU A 535 23.95 12.34 -15.54
C LEU A 535 25.21 11.60 -15.10
N PHE A 536 26.37 12.23 -15.08
CA PHE A 536 27.60 11.57 -14.63
C PHE A 536 27.58 11.24 -13.13
N ARG A 537 26.87 12.03 -12.31
CA ARG A 537 26.73 11.76 -10.88
C ARG A 537 25.99 10.47 -10.56
N ILE A 538 25.20 9.89 -11.48
CA ILE A 538 24.54 8.61 -11.20
C ILE A 538 25.52 7.44 -11.04
N ALA A 539 26.77 7.61 -11.47
CA ALA A 539 27.85 6.64 -11.27
C ALA A 539 28.50 6.75 -9.88
N ASP A 540 28.23 7.83 -9.14
CA ASP A 540 28.73 8.04 -7.78
C ASP A 540 27.84 7.30 -6.77
N THR A 541 28.36 6.19 -6.26
CA THR A 541 27.64 5.32 -5.32
C THR A 541 27.37 5.99 -3.98
N GLU A 542 28.22 6.92 -3.54
CA GLU A 542 27.99 7.64 -2.28
C GLU A 542 26.87 8.67 -2.43
N ALA A 543 26.86 9.40 -3.55
CA ALA A 543 25.77 10.32 -3.89
C ALA A 543 24.43 9.59 -4.04
N ILE A 544 24.42 8.42 -4.68
CA ILE A 544 23.22 7.57 -4.79
C ILE A 544 22.78 7.07 -3.41
N ALA A 545 23.71 6.60 -2.58
CA ALA A 545 23.38 6.15 -1.22
C ALA A 545 22.77 7.30 -0.38
N ALA A 546 23.32 8.51 -0.47
CA ALA A 546 22.80 9.69 0.21
C ALA A 546 21.41 10.09 -0.29
N ALA A 547 21.21 10.07 -1.62
CA ALA A 547 19.90 10.36 -2.19
C ALA A 547 18.85 9.30 -1.82
N CYS A 548 19.23 8.03 -1.75
CA CYS A 548 18.36 6.94 -1.29
C CYS A 548 17.97 7.07 0.19
N ARG A 549 18.90 7.48 1.06
CA ARG A 549 18.62 7.82 2.46
C ARG A 549 17.62 8.96 2.57
N SER A 550 17.91 10.07 1.90
CA SER A 550 17.02 11.23 1.87
C SER A 550 15.61 10.85 1.37
N ALA A 551 15.51 10.07 0.30
CA ALA A 551 14.22 9.58 -0.20
C ALA A 551 13.44 8.77 0.86
N ALA A 552 14.08 7.80 1.50
CA ALA A 552 13.44 6.98 2.54
C ALA A 552 13.02 7.80 3.78
N GLU A 553 13.82 8.79 4.17
CA GLU A 553 13.49 9.73 5.25
C GLU A 553 12.24 10.57 4.93
N HIS A 554 11.98 10.86 3.66
CA HIS A 554 10.75 11.53 3.18
C HIS A 554 9.62 10.54 2.84
N GLY A 555 9.75 9.28 3.28
CA GLY A 555 8.74 8.25 3.07
C GLY A 555 8.67 7.67 1.66
N LEU A 556 9.66 7.95 0.80
CA LEU A 556 9.69 7.50 -0.59
C LEU A 556 10.33 6.10 -0.70
N GLY A 557 9.61 5.11 -0.19
CA GLY A 557 9.98 3.69 -0.26
C GLY A 557 10.85 3.17 0.89
N TRP A 558 11.28 1.93 0.74
CA TRP A 558 12.05 1.18 1.72
C TRP A 558 13.52 1.10 1.35
N LEU A 559 14.38 1.58 2.24
CA LEU A 559 15.82 1.50 2.11
C LEU A 559 16.36 0.25 2.80
N GLU A 560 17.06 -0.58 2.05
CA GLU A 560 18.03 -1.54 2.58
C GLU A 560 19.41 -0.84 2.57
N PRO A 561 19.96 -0.44 3.74
CA PRO A 561 21.17 0.35 3.82
C PRO A 561 22.33 -0.27 3.04
N GLY A 562 22.99 0.52 2.20
CA GLY A 562 24.12 0.08 1.36
C GLY A 562 23.74 -0.84 0.18
N ALA A 563 22.51 -1.35 0.13
CA ALA A 563 22.06 -2.27 -0.91
C ALA A 563 21.16 -1.59 -1.95
N SER A 564 19.99 -1.11 -1.54
CA SER A 564 18.98 -0.63 -2.49
C SER A 564 17.85 0.18 -1.86
N LEU A 565 17.25 1.07 -2.65
CA LEU A 565 15.95 1.67 -2.35
C LEU A 565 14.87 0.99 -3.21
N GLN A 566 13.79 0.53 -2.60
CA GLN A 566 12.66 -0.08 -3.29
C GLN A 566 11.36 0.66 -2.99
N LEU A 567 10.59 0.98 -4.02
CA LEU A 567 9.42 1.87 -3.91
C LEU A 567 8.39 1.57 -4.99
N HIS A 568 7.14 1.97 -4.75
CA HIS A 568 6.12 1.97 -5.79
C HIS A 568 6.47 2.92 -6.94
N SER A 569 6.18 2.55 -8.18
CA SER A 569 6.55 3.31 -9.38
C SER A 569 5.99 4.75 -9.39
N ARG A 570 4.76 4.94 -8.88
CA ARG A 570 4.14 6.27 -8.67
C ARG A 570 5.00 7.24 -7.83
N LEU A 571 5.87 6.74 -6.96
CA LEU A 571 6.73 7.56 -6.09
C LEU A 571 8.02 8.02 -6.78
N VAL A 572 8.37 7.46 -7.95
CA VAL A 572 9.60 7.83 -8.68
C VAL A 572 9.64 9.33 -8.98
N GLU A 573 8.51 9.93 -9.33
CA GLU A 573 8.44 11.36 -9.65
C GLU A 573 8.74 12.25 -8.43
N GLN A 574 8.53 11.76 -7.21
CA GLN A 574 8.83 12.49 -5.98
C GLN A 574 10.29 12.39 -5.56
N LEU A 575 11.05 11.43 -6.13
CA LEU A 575 12.45 11.21 -5.76
C LEU A 575 13.35 12.44 -6.02
N PRO A 576 14.50 12.53 -5.33
CA PRO A 576 15.55 13.47 -5.68
C PRO A 576 15.95 13.37 -7.16
N ALA A 577 16.32 14.52 -7.77
CA ALA A 577 16.67 14.60 -9.19
C ALA A 577 17.68 13.53 -9.61
N LEU A 578 18.71 13.30 -8.80
CA LEU A 578 19.74 12.29 -9.07
C LEU A 578 19.18 10.88 -9.26
N LEU A 579 18.24 10.45 -8.40
CA LEU A 579 17.61 9.13 -8.51
C LEU A 579 16.63 9.08 -9.69
N ARG A 580 15.97 10.19 -10.02
CA ARG A 580 15.12 10.29 -11.22
C ARG A 580 15.93 10.19 -12.50
N VAL A 581 17.13 10.78 -12.55
CA VAL A 581 18.07 10.57 -13.67
C VAL A 581 18.53 9.12 -13.72
N TYR A 582 18.87 8.51 -12.58
CA TYR A 582 19.29 7.10 -12.51
C TYR A 582 18.22 6.17 -13.08
N VAL A 583 16.99 6.33 -12.61
CA VAL A 583 15.83 5.54 -13.07
C VAL A 583 15.45 5.90 -14.51
N GLY A 584 15.50 7.17 -14.88
CA GLY A 584 15.25 7.64 -16.25
C GLY A 584 16.25 7.10 -17.27
N ALA A 585 17.52 6.94 -16.90
CA ALA A 585 18.52 6.29 -17.74
C ALA A 585 18.16 4.81 -17.99
N ALA A 586 17.56 4.13 -17.01
CA ALA A 586 17.03 2.78 -17.21
C ALA A 586 15.82 2.77 -18.15
N SER A 587 14.95 3.78 -18.06
CA SER A 587 13.80 3.96 -18.97
C SER A 587 14.23 4.14 -20.43
N MET A 588 15.42 4.68 -20.70
CA MET A 588 15.93 4.80 -22.07
C MET A 588 16.21 3.43 -22.72
N LEU A 589 16.52 2.40 -21.92
CA LEU A 589 16.76 1.04 -22.39
C LEU A 589 15.48 0.20 -22.41
N TYR A 590 14.63 0.33 -21.38
CA TYR A 590 13.46 -0.52 -21.20
C TYR A 590 12.14 0.06 -21.74
N GLY A 591 11.94 1.38 -21.63
CA GLY A 591 10.66 2.04 -21.88
C GLY A 591 10.08 2.71 -20.63
N ASP A 592 8.76 2.87 -20.57
CA ASP A 592 8.11 3.50 -19.41
C ASP A 592 8.10 2.56 -18.20
N ILE A 593 8.84 2.96 -17.18
CA ILE A 593 8.91 2.30 -15.87
C ILE A 593 7.59 2.31 -15.09
N ARG A 594 6.62 3.16 -15.47
CA ARG A 594 5.31 3.25 -14.78
C ARG A 594 4.43 2.03 -15.02
N GLU A 595 4.85 1.13 -15.90
CA GLU A 595 4.19 -0.16 -16.09
C GLU A 595 4.58 -1.22 -15.06
N ALA A 596 5.63 -0.95 -14.29
CA ALA A 596 5.95 -1.71 -13.10
C ALA A 596 5.13 -1.19 -11.91
N ASP A 597 4.79 -2.07 -10.98
CA ASP A 597 4.23 -1.64 -9.69
C ASP A 597 5.35 -1.19 -8.77
N LEU A 598 6.47 -1.93 -8.74
CA LEU A 598 7.63 -1.61 -7.92
C LEU A 598 8.90 -1.37 -8.75
N VAL A 599 9.68 -0.39 -8.29
CA VAL A 599 11.02 -0.05 -8.77
C VAL A 599 12.02 -0.33 -7.65
N LYS A 600 13.15 -0.97 -7.98
CA LYS A 600 14.27 -1.22 -7.06
C LYS A 600 15.55 -0.61 -7.64
N ILE A 601 16.07 0.42 -6.99
CA ILE A 601 17.30 1.13 -7.33
C ILE A 601 18.44 0.49 -6.56
N HIS A 602 19.40 -0.14 -7.24
CA HIS A 602 20.55 -0.78 -6.59
C HIS A 602 21.69 0.22 -6.43
N ILE A 603 22.14 0.44 -5.19
CA ILE A 603 23.11 1.50 -4.86
C ILE A 603 24.48 1.18 -5.48
N GLY A 604 25.01 -0.02 -5.24
CA GLY A 604 26.38 -0.37 -5.66
C GLY A 604 26.51 -0.91 -7.09
N SER A 605 25.49 -1.59 -7.61
CA SER A 605 25.64 -2.40 -8.85
C SER A 605 25.27 -1.68 -10.15
N GLY A 606 24.83 -0.42 -10.13
CA GLY A 606 24.47 0.29 -11.36
C GLY A 606 23.25 -0.34 -12.07
N LYS A 607 22.28 -0.84 -11.30
CA LYS A 607 21.16 -1.64 -11.79
C LYS A 607 19.83 -1.08 -11.29
N VAL A 608 18.82 -1.14 -12.15
CA VAL A 608 17.40 -0.95 -11.77
C VAL A 608 16.68 -2.27 -11.93
N SER A 609 15.78 -2.62 -11.01
CA SER A 609 14.86 -3.73 -11.21
C SER A 609 13.43 -3.25 -11.18
N LEU A 610 12.64 -3.70 -12.14
CA LEU A 610 11.22 -3.41 -12.29
C LEU A 610 10.46 -4.68 -11.97
N MET A 611 9.36 -4.59 -11.23
CA MET A 611 8.54 -5.73 -10.82
C MET A 611 7.07 -5.42 -11.04
N ARG A 612 6.37 -6.36 -11.68
CA ARG A 612 4.92 -6.31 -11.89
C ARG A 612 4.26 -7.48 -11.17
N TYR A 613 3.10 -7.21 -10.62
CA TYR A 613 2.29 -8.15 -9.86
C TYR A 613 0.94 -8.38 -10.56
N ASP A 614 0.22 -9.42 -10.15
CA ASP A 614 -1.06 -9.80 -10.73
C ASP A 614 -2.20 -8.81 -10.40
N ASP A 615 -2.35 -8.46 -9.13
CA ASP A 615 -3.36 -7.52 -8.63
C ASP A 615 -2.78 -6.71 -7.46
N PHE A 616 -1.89 -5.78 -7.79
CA PHE A 616 -1.13 -5.03 -6.79
C PHE A 616 -2.05 -4.20 -5.89
N ASP A 617 -3.02 -3.48 -6.45
CA ASP A 617 -3.92 -2.61 -5.70
C ASP A 617 -4.95 -3.43 -4.89
N GLY A 618 -5.53 -4.50 -5.48
CA GLY A 618 -6.64 -5.25 -4.90
C GLY A 618 -6.26 -6.35 -3.90
N ARG A 619 -5.00 -6.81 -3.85
CA ARG A 619 -4.55 -7.88 -2.93
C ARG A 619 -3.58 -7.38 -1.87
N ALA A 620 -3.71 -7.92 -0.67
CA ALA A 620 -2.78 -7.70 0.44
C ALA A 620 -1.42 -8.40 0.22
N LEU A 621 -1.44 -9.57 -0.44
CA LEU A 621 -0.26 -10.34 -0.86
C LEU A 621 -0.32 -10.61 -2.37
N PRO A 622 -0.06 -9.61 -3.22
CA PRO A 622 -0.06 -9.81 -4.67
C PRO A 622 1.14 -10.67 -5.08
N ARG A 623 1.02 -11.39 -6.20
CA ARG A 623 2.05 -12.32 -6.69
C ARG A 623 2.86 -11.69 -7.82
N MET A 624 4.18 -11.78 -7.75
CA MET A 624 5.08 -11.22 -8.76
C MET A 624 4.98 -12.05 -10.03
N VAL A 625 4.40 -11.48 -11.08
CA VAL A 625 4.26 -12.13 -12.40
C VAL A 625 5.43 -11.84 -13.32
N GLU A 626 6.15 -10.75 -13.08
CA GLU A 626 7.22 -10.31 -13.95
C GLU A 626 8.28 -9.52 -13.19
N ARG A 627 9.54 -9.74 -13.56
CA ARG A 627 10.67 -8.97 -13.08
C ARG A 627 11.65 -8.70 -14.20
N VAL A 628 12.07 -7.45 -14.32
CA VAL A 628 13.08 -7.03 -15.30
C VAL A 628 14.26 -6.41 -14.57
N LYS A 629 15.48 -6.81 -14.92
CA LYS A 629 16.72 -6.24 -14.36
C LYS A 629 17.47 -5.50 -15.47
N ILE A 630 17.62 -4.20 -15.31
CA ILE A 630 18.28 -3.32 -16.27
C ILE A 630 19.66 -2.98 -15.72
N LYS A 631 20.72 -3.46 -16.37
CA LYS A 631 22.12 -3.24 -15.99
C LYS A 631 22.65 -2.05 -16.78
N LEU A 632 22.69 -0.87 -16.17
CA LEU A 632 23.00 0.39 -16.86
C LEU A 632 24.39 0.39 -17.50
N ARG A 633 25.39 -0.21 -16.82
CA ARG A 633 26.78 -0.25 -17.29
C ARG A 633 26.96 -1.19 -18.48
N GLU A 634 26.29 -2.34 -18.45
CA GLU A 634 26.35 -3.36 -19.49
C GLU A 634 25.41 -3.05 -20.65
N GLN A 635 24.46 -2.12 -20.46
CA GLN A 635 23.37 -1.83 -21.39
C GLN A 635 22.55 -3.08 -21.73
N ASP A 636 22.39 -3.94 -20.72
CA ASP A 636 21.76 -5.26 -20.84
C ASP A 636 20.52 -5.36 -19.96
N ILE A 637 19.59 -6.23 -20.36
CA ILE A 637 18.29 -6.43 -19.71
C ILE A 637 18.05 -7.92 -19.51
N ASP A 638 17.95 -8.35 -18.24
CA ASP A 638 17.47 -9.69 -17.91
C ASP A 638 15.95 -9.65 -17.66
N TYR A 639 15.19 -10.46 -18.38
CA TYR A 639 13.74 -10.58 -18.23
C TYR A 639 13.36 -11.91 -17.54
N PHE A 640 12.48 -11.84 -16.54
CA PHE A 640 11.96 -13.00 -15.82
C PHE A 640 10.43 -12.92 -15.81
N ALA A 641 9.77 -13.90 -16.44
CA ALA A 641 8.34 -14.12 -16.30
C ALA A 641 8.08 -15.29 -15.34
N TYR A 642 7.16 -15.09 -14.41
CA TYR A 642 6.72 -16.10 -13.45
C TYR A 642 5.35 -16.65 -13.89
N GLY A 643 5.14 -17.95 -13.74
CA GLY A 643 4.04 -18.67 -14.38
C GLY A 643 4.15 -20.18 -14.16
N GLU A 644 3.89 -20.98 -15.19
CA GLU A 644 3.91 -22.46 -15.08
C GLU A 644 5.27 -23.02 -14.65
N ASP A 645 6.38 -22.45 -15.16
CA ASP A 645 7.73 -22.94 -14.89
C ASP A 645 8.29 -22.49 -13.52
N PHE A 646 7.77 -21.39 -12.97
CA PHE A 646 8.23 -20.82 -11.71
C PHE A 646 7.05 -20.20 -10.96
N GLU A 647 6.75 -20.76 -9.78
CA GLU A 647 5.68 -20.27 -8.91
C GLU A 647 5.88 -18.77 -8.60
N PRO A 648 4.91 -17.91 -8.95
CA PRO A 648 4.96 -16.48 -8.65
C PRO A 648 5.04 -16.21 -7.15
N PRO A 649 6.13 -15.61 -6.63
CA PRO A 649 6.27 -15.37 -5.19
C PRO A 649 5.36 -14.23 -4.73
N TYR A 650 4.92 -14.29 -3.47
CA TYR A 650 4.17 -13.19 -2.84
C TYR A 650 5.05 -11.95 -2.60
N LEU A 651 4.42 -10.77 -2.67
CA LEU A 651 4.95 -9.54 -2.11
C LEU A 651 4.60 -9.46 -0.62
N TYR A 652 5.56 -9.78 0.23
CA TYR A 652 5.41 -9.59 1.67
C TYR A 652 5.69 -8.14 2.06
N ARG A 653 5.03 -7.69 3.13
CA ARG A 653 5.22 -6.36 3.74
C ARG A 653 5.07 -5.23 2.72
N LYS A 654 4.01 -5.31 1.90
CA LYS A 654 3.74 -4.40 0.78
C LYS A 654 3.72 -2.93 1.22
N ALA A 655 3.25 -2.62 2.43
CA ALA A 655 3.23 -1.26 2.98
C ALA A 655 4.61 -0.60 3.04
N ARG A 656 5.72 -1.38 3.10
CA ARG A 656 7.09 -0.84 3.07
C ARG A 656 7.39 -0.04 1.81
N TYR A 657 6.77 -0.41 0.69
CA TYR A 657 7.03 0.17 -0.63
C TYR A 657 6.07 1.31 -0.98
N LEU A 658 5.09 1.55 -0.10
CA LEU A 658 4.07 2.59 -0.22
C LEU A 658 4.38 3.73 0.74
N ASN A 659 3.79 4.90 0.50
CA ASN A 659 3.74 5.99 1.47
C ASN A 659 2.30 6.21 1.94
N GLU A 660 2.15 7.04 2.96
CA GLU A 660 0.87 7.35 3.59
C GLU A 660 -0.15 8.04 2.68
N GLU A 661 0.28 8.53 1.51
CA GLU A 661 -0.60 9.12 0.52
C GLU A 661 -1.27 8.09 -0.40
N TYR A 662 -0.82 6.84 -0.35
CA TYR A 662 -1.36 5.75 -1.14
C TYR A 662 -2.73 5.32 -0.63
N GLU A 663 -3.65 5.02 -1.54
CA GLU A 663 -5.00 4.56 -1.21
C GLU A 663 -4.94 3.19 -0.52
N GLY A 664 -5.65 3.03 0.59
CA GLY A 664 -5.61 1.78 1.36
C GLY A 664 -4.31 1.54 2.15
N TYR A 665 -3.42 2.54 2.26
CA TYR A 665 -2.16 2.40 3.01
C TYR A 665 -2.34 1.97 4.47
N PRO A 666 -3.25 2.57 5.27
CA PRO A 666 -3.45 2.17 6.67
C PRO A 666 -3.92 0.73 6.82
N GLU A 667 -4.80 0.27 5.94
CA GLU A 667 -5.33 -1.09 5.91
C GLU A 667 -4.23 -2.10 5.56
N GLN A 668 -3.43 -1.80 4.54
CA GLN A 668 -2.27 -2.64 4.17
C GLN A 668 -1.24 -2.70 5.30
N LEU A 669 -0.94 -1.56 5.95
CA LEU A 669 -0.01 -1.52 7.08
C LEU A 669 -0.51 -2.38 8.25
N ALA A 670 -1.79 -2.27 8.60
CA ALA A 670 -2.39 -3.07 9.66
C ALA A 670 -2.39 -4.58 9.32
N PHE A 671 -2.62 -4.93 8.05
CA PHE A 671 -2.50 -6.32 7.59
C PHE A 671 -1.06 -6.83 7.75
N ASP A 672 -0.07 -6.07 7.27
CA ASP A 672 1.34 -6.44 7.34
C ASP A 672 1.81 -6.60 8.80
N GLU A 673 1.42 -5.69 9.70
CA GLU A 673 1.73 -5.77 11.12
C GLU A 673 1.07 -6.99 11.79
N SER A 674 -0.19 -7.28 11.43
CA SER A 674 -0.89 -8.47 11.92
C SER A 674 -0.22 -9.76 11.46
N LEU A 675 0.29 -9.79 10.22
CA LEU A 675 1.00 -10.93 9.67
C LEU A 675 2.38 -11.11 10.30
N ASP A 676 3.12 -10.02 10.52
CA ASP A 676 4.41 -10.03 11.21
C ASP A 676 4.25 -10.51 12.67
N ALA A 677 3.15 -10.17 13.34
CA ALA A 677 2.85 -10.63 14.70
C ALA A 677 2.66 -12.16 14.80
N LEU A 678 2.35 -12.86 13.71
CA LEU A 678 2.31 -14.33 13.68
C LEU A 678 3.69 -14.98 13.65
N GLY A 679 4.76 -14.21 13.42
CA GLY A 679 6.14 -14.73 13.38
C GLY A 679 6.43 -15.67 12.21
N LEU A 680 5.58 -15.67 11.18
CA LEU A 680 5.68 -16.57 10.01
C LEU A 680 6.75 -16.13 9.00
N LEU A 681 7.10 -14.84 9.01
CA LEU A 681 8.01 -14.26 8.03
C LEU A 681 9.42 -14.12 8.60
N PRO A 682 10.46 -14.57 7.87
CA PRO A 682 11.83 -14.38 8.30
C PRO A 682 12.22 -12.89 8.29
N ALA A 683 13.25 -12.56 9.06
CA ALA A 683 13.81 -11.21 9.09
C ALA A 683 14.47 -10.80 7.76
N SER A 684 14.91 -11.77 6.94
CA SER A 684 15.71 -11.61 5.72
C SER A 684 15.04 -10.88 4.55
N GLY A 685 13.83 -10.33 4.73
CA GLY A 685 13.10 -9.55 3.73
C GLY A 685 12.47 -10.36 2.59
N TYR A 686 12.97 -11.57 2.33
CA TYR A 686 12.37 -12.54 1.42
C TYR A 686 11.57 -13.56 2.23
N GLY A 687 10.26 -13.63 2.00
CA GLY A 687 9.41 -14.60 2.67
C GLY A 687 9.43 -15.99 2.01
N PRO A 688 8.76 -16.97 2.64
CA PRO A 688 8.66 -18.33 2.10
C PRO A 688 7.96 -18.36 0.73
N ALA A 689 8.15 -19.45 -0.02
CA ALA A 689 7.36 -19.70 -1.23
C ALA A 689 5.86 -19.76 -0.90
N PRO A 690 4.95 -19.34 -1.81
CA PRO A 690 3.51 -19.29 -1.54
C PRO A 690 2.94 -20.56 -0.93
N ALA A 691 3.23 -21.73 -1.50
CA ALA A 691 2.75 -23.00 -0.96
C ALA A 691 3.21 -23.28 0.49
N VAL A 692 4.45 -22.88 0.83
CA VAL A 692 4.99 -23.03 2.20
C VAL A 692 4.33 -22.03 3.14
N PHE A 693 4.15 -20.78 2.69
CA PHE A 693 3.46 -19.74 3.45
C PHE A 693 2.01 -20.13 3.78
N ASP A 694 1.25 -20.53 2.76
CA ASP A 694 -0.16 -20.89 2.89
C ASP A 694 -0.33 -22.09 3.85
N ALA A 695 0.58 -23.08 3.79
CA ALA A 695 0.59 -24.20 4.72
C ALA A 695 0.93 -23.79 6.16
N LEU A 696 1.90 -22.89 6.35
CA LEU A 696 2.24 -22.36 7.68
C LEU A 696 1.10 -21.54 8.27
N LEU A 697 0.46 -20.70 7.47
CA LEU A 697 -0.68 -19.89 7.89
C LEU A 697 -1.86 -20.76 8.35
N GLU A 698 -2.21 -21.77 7.55
CA GLU A 698 -3.28 -22.72 7.88
C GLU A 698 -2.93 -23.60 9.10
N SER A 699 -1.65 -23.98 9.28
CA SER A 699 -1.22 -24.75 10.45
C SER A 699 -1.44 -23.99 11.77
N GLN A 700 -1.41 -22.65 11.74
CA GLN A 700 -1.76 -21.78 12.86
C GLN A 700 -3.23 -21.35 12.86
N ARG A 701 -4.06 -21.95 12.02
CA ARG A 701 -5.51 -21.69 11.91
C ARG A 701 -5.83 -20.25 11.51
N TRP A 702 -5.03 -19.68 10.62
CA TRP A 702 -5.28 -18.40 9.98
C TRP A 702 -5.53 -18.57 8.48
N ALA A 703 -6.32 -17.66 7.92
CA ALA A 703 -6.59 -17.53 6.50
C ALA A 703 -6.63 -16.05 6.12
N ILE A 704 -6.53 -15.76 4.81
CA ILE A 704 -6.68 -14.41 4.27
C ILE A 704 -8.02 -14.34 3.56
N GLU A 705 -8.93 -13.52 4.07
CA GLU A 705 -10.23 -13.21 3.45
C GLU A 705 -10.35 -11.68 3.36
N ASP A 706 -10.76 -11.15 2.19
CA ASP A 706 -10.96 -9.71 1.95
C ASP A 706 -9.80 -8.82 2.43
N ASN A 707 -8.56 -9.22 2.13
CA ASN A 707 -7.33 -8.52 2.52
C ASN A 707 -7.11 -8.40 4.05
N ALA A 708 -7.78 -9.24 4.84
CA ALA A 708 -7.63 -9.32 6.29
C ALA A 708 -7.23 -10.74 6.73
N LEU A 709 -6.46 -10.82 7.82
CA LEU A 709 -6.22 -12.08 8.51
C LEU A 709 -7.45 -12.44 9.34
N VAL A 710 -7.99 -13.62 9.08
CA VAL A 710 -9.15 -14.18 9.79
C VAL A 710 -8.83 -15.58 10.29
N ARG A 711 -9.50 -16.02 11.36
CA ARG A 711 -9.36 -17.41 11.82
C ARG A 711 -9.97 -18.36 10.79
N SER A 712 -9.24 -19.43 10.50
CA SER A 712 -9.63 -20.42 9.49
C SER A 712 -10.94 -21.10 9.88
N ARG A 713 -11.84 -21.24 8.88
CA ARG A 713 -13.15 -21.90 9.01
C ARG A 713 -13.16 -23.33 8.50
N THR A 714 -12.03 -23.82 8.00
CA THR A 714 -11.87 -25.20 7.55
C THR A 714 -11.91 -26.16 8.74
N LEU A 715 -12.31 -27.42 8.53
CA LEU A 715 -12.16 -28.47 9.54
C LEU A 715 -10.88 -29.25 9.23
N PRO A 716 -9.86 -29.23 10.11
CA PRO A 716 -8.60 -29.91 9.84
C PRO A 716 -8.77 -31.44 9.96
N ASP A 717 -7.90 -32.18 9.28
CA ASP A 717 -7.77 -33.62 9.50
C ASP A 717 -7.38 -33.89 10.97
N PRO A 718 -7.99 -34.84 11.68
CA PRO A 718 -7.57 -35.20 13.03
C PRO A 718 -6.08 -35.52 13.18
N ASP A 719 -5.44 -36.07 12.14
CA ASP A 719 -4.01 -36.39 12.16
C ASP A 719 -3.12 -35.19 11.79
N ALA A 720 -3.71 -34.04 11.47
CA ALA A 720 -2.97 -32.81 11.23
C ALA A 720 -2.32 -32.29 12.53
N PRO A 721 -1.17 -31.58 12.43
CA PRO A 721 -0.54 -30.93 13.57
C PRO A 721 -1.48 -29.95 14.28
N CYS A 722 -1.41 -29.92 15.60
CA CYS A 722 -2.08 -28.99 16.49
C CYS A 722 -1.03 -28.45 17.47
N GLY A 723 -0.43 -27.32 17.11
CA GLY A 723 0.84 -26.89 17.70
C GLY A 723 2.04 -27.64 17.09
N ARG A 724 3.19 -27.53 17.75
CA ARG A 724 4.48 -28.05 17.27
C ARG A 724 4.67 -29.54 17.57
N PHE A 725 4.14 -30.03 18.68
CA PHE A 725 4.43 -31.38 19.18
C PHE A 725 3.24 -32.35 19.16
N LEU A 726 2.02 -31.85 18.98
CA LEU A 726 0.79 -32.63 19.08
C LEU A 726 -0.01 -32.63 17.75
N THR A 727 -0.95 -33.56 17.64
CA THR A 727 -1.98 -33.61 16.61
C THR A 727 -3.35 -33.33 17.21
N TYR A 728 -4.32 -32.93 16.38
CA TYR A 728 -5.71 -32.75 16.85
C TYR A 728 -6.26 -34.04 17.48
N ARG A 729 -5.96 -35.20 16.89
CA ARG A 729 -6.38 -36.52 17.40
C ARG A 729 -5.90 -36.73 18.82
N GLN A 730 -4.65 -36.38 19.14
CA GLN A 730 -4.12 -36.54 20.49
C GLN A 730 -4.87 -35.69 21.53
N LEU A 731 -5.39 -34.52 21.15
CA LEU A 731 -6.20 -33.68 22.05
C LEU A 731 -7.68 -34.07 22.08
N ILE A 732 -8.16 -34.76 21.06
CA ILE A 732 -9.56 -35.17 20.91
C ILE A 732 -9.81 -36.59 21.47
N GLU A 733 -8.85 -37.50 21.34
CA GLU A 733 -9.00 -38.93 21.64
C GLU A 733 -8.08 -39.39 22.80
N CYS A 734 -7.73 -38.49 23.72
CA CYS A 734 -6.88 -38.82 24.89
C CYS A 734 -7.62 -39.30 26.14
N GLY A 735 -8.94 -39.10 26.21
CA GLY A 735 -9.71 -39.39 27.42
C GLY A 735 -10.03 -40.87 27.62
N GLU A 736 -9.92 -41.37 28.86
CA GLU A 736 -10.25 -42.76 29.22
C GLU A 736 -11.68 -43.17 28.79
N THR A 737 -12.65 -42.26 28.89
CA THR A 737 -14.04 -42.53 28.51
C THR A 737 -14.17 -42.70 27.00
N GLN A 738 -13.44 -41.92 26.20
CA GLN A 738 -13.44 -42.05 24.75
C GLN A 738 -12.80 -43.39 24.36
N ALA A 739 -11.66 -43.75 24.95
CA ALA A 739 -11.00 -45.03 24.71
C ALA A 739 -11.87 -46.24 25.09
N ALA A 740 -12.58 -46.16 26.22
CA ALA A 740 -13.45 -47.24 26.68
C ALA A 740 -14.74 -47.41 25.87
N THR A 741 -15.31 -46.30 25.35
CA THR A 741 -16.60 -46.31 24.65
C THR A 741 -16.50 -46.37 23.14
N GLY A 742 -15.38 -45.91 22.57
CA GLY A 742 -15.20 -45.77 21.12
C GLY A 742 -16.12 -44.72 20.48
N LEU A 743 -16.76 -43.86 21.28
CA LEU A 743 -17.65 -42.82 20.75
C LEU A 743 -16.86 -41.80 19.92
N ALA A 744 -17.45 -41.39 18.79
CA ALA A 744 -16.89 -40.31 17.99
C ALA A 744 -16.86 -39.02 18.81
N ASN A 745 -15.68 -38.42 18.95
CA ASN A 745 -15.47 -37.23 19.76
C ASN A 745 -15.01 -36.02 18.93
N ARG A 746 -15.44 -35.90 17.68
CA ARG A 746 -14.95 -34.83 16.80
C ARG A 746 -15.64 -33.49 17.10
N PRO A 747 -14.91 -32.36 17.16
CA PRO A 747 -15.53 -31.04 17.19
C PRO A 747 -16.34 -30.78 15.92
N GLU A 748 -17.47 -30.08 16.06
CA GLU A 748 -18.32 -29.70 14.92
C GLU A 748 -18.08 -28.25 14.51
N GLN A 749 -17.62 -27.39 15.42
CA GLN A 749 -17.33 -25.98 15.15
C GLN A 749 -15.85 -25.77 14.74
N PRO A 750 -15.56 -25.04 13.65
CA PRO A 750 -14.19 -24.67 13.29
C PRO A 750 -13.44 -23.92 14.40
N GLU A 751 -14.15 -23.11 15.17
CA GLU A 751 -13.61 -22.35 16.30
C GLU A 751 -13.14 -23.26 17.43
N SER A 752 -13.72 -24.47 17.58
CA SER A 752 -13.25 -25.45 18.55
C SER A 752 -11.86 -25.97 18.18
N TYR A 753 -11.59 -26.19 16.89
CA TYR A 753 -10.26 -26.55 16.40
C TYR A 753 -9.26 -25.42 16.60
N THR A 754 -9.65 -24.17 16.31
CA THR A 754 -8.81 -23.00 16.58
C THR A 754 -8.46 -22.88 18.06
N ALA A 755 -9.44 -23.07 18.96
CA ALA A 755 -9.21 -23.02 20.40
C ALA A 755 -8.26 -24.13 20.89
N LEU A 756 -8.34 -25.33 20.31
CA LEU A 756 -7.39 -26.42 20.60
C LEU A 756 -5.98 -26.10 20.13
N CYS A 757 -5.84 -25.50 18.93
CA CYS A 757 -4.56 -25.05 18.41
C CYS A 757 -3.95 -23.95 19.28
N ASP A 758 -4.74 -22.95 19.67
CA ASP A 758 -4.28 -21.88 20.55
C ASP A 758 -3.86 -22.43 21.93
N LEU A 759 -4.63 -23.36 22.52
CA LEU A 759 -4.25 -24.05 23.76
C LEU A 759 -2.91 -24.78 23.62
N ALA A 760 -2.72 -25.49 22.50
CA ALA A 760 -1.47 -26.21 22.22
C ALA A 760 -0.30 -25.23 22.12
N THR A 761 -0.39 -24.24 21.23
CA THR A 761 0.72 -23.32 20.94
C THR A 761 1.05 -22.38 22.10
N GLN A 762 0.04 -21.94 22.87
CA GLN A 762 0.24 -20.96 23.93
C GLN A 762 0.60 -21.58 25.29
N ILE A 763 0.30 -22.87 25.50
CA ILE A 763 0.51 -23.51 26.81
C ILE A 763 1.24 -24.85 26.68
N LEU A 764 0.70 -25.80 25.90
CA LEU A 764 1.22 -27.17 25.91
C LEU A 764 2.60 -27.27 25.23
N ASP A 765 2.81 -26.57 24.11
CA ASP A 765 4.09 -26.55 23.41
C ASP A 765 5.21 -25.96 24.29
N PRO A 766 5.05 -24.79 24.96
CA PRO A 766 6.03 -24.29 25.92
C PRO A 766 6.32 -25.27 27.07
N VAL A 767 5.29 -25.93 27.61
CA VAL A 767 5.48 -26.95 28.66
C VAL A 767 6.29 -28.12 28.13
N ILE A 768 5.98 -28.63 26.94
CA ILE A 768 6.70 -29.74 26.30
C ILE A 768 8.15 -29.35 26.00
N GLU A 769 8.39 -28.12 25.57
CA GLU A 769 9.73 -27.62 25.26
C GLU A 769 10.60 -27.48 26.52
N TYR A 770 10.01 -27.12 27.67
CA TYR A 770 10.75 -26.98 28.92
C TYR A 770 10.91 -28.29 29.71
N PHE A 771 9.82 -29.05 29.88
CA PHE A 771 9.79 -30.25 30.74
C PHE A 771 9.89 -31.58 29.96
N GLY A 772 9.81 -31.54 28.63
CA GLY A 772 9.69 -32.75 27.80
C GLY A 772 8.24 -33.19 27.58
N MET A 773 8.06 -34.31 26.87
CA MET A 773 6.75 -34.74 26.37
C MET A 773 5.74 -34.98 27.50
N ILE A 774 4.52 -34.49 27.29
CA ILE A 774 3.41 -34.65 28.24
C ILE A 774 2.56 -35.89 27.93
N ARG A 775 1.91 -36.42 28.97
CA ARG A 775 0.82 -37.40 28.86
C ARG A 775 -0.53 -36.70 29.04
N LEU A 776 -1.29 -36.62 27.95
CA LEU A 776 -2.67 -36.13 27.97
C LEU A 776 -3.59 -37.17 28.61
N THR A 777 -4.40 -36.74 29.58
CA THR A 777 -5.38 -37.61 30.27
C THR A 777 -6.82 -37.24 29.95
N TYR A 778 -7.06 -36.00 29.54
CA TYR A 778 -8.37 -35.52 29.11
C TYR A 778 -8.21 -34.26 28.24
N GLY A 779 -9.11 -34.06 27.28
CA GLY A 779 -8.98 -33.02 26.26
C GLY A 779 -10.35 -32.57 25.77
N PHE A 780 -10.56 -32.46 24.46
CA PHE A 780 -11.86 -32.06 23.93
C PHE A 780 -12.98 -33.04 24.34
N CYS A 781 -14.18 -32.53 24.58
CA CYS A 781 -15.34 -33.33 24.95
C CYS A 781 -16.60 -32.88 24.18
N SER A 782 -17.01 -33.70 23.22
CA SER A 782 -18.25 -33.56 22.47
C SER A 782 -19.48 -33.79 23.34
N ALA A 783 -20.63 -33.24 22.92
CA ALA A 783 -21.88 -33.44 23.64
C ALA A 783 -22.31 -34.92 23.79
N PRO A 784 -22.08 -35.82 22.82
CA PRO A 784 -22.28 -37.26 23.00
C PRO A 784 -21.36 -37.87 24.07
N LEU A 785 -20.06 -37.54 24.05
CA LEU A 785 -19.09 -38.07 25.02
C LEU A 785 -19.40 -37.57 26.44
N ALA A 786 -19.76 -36.29 26.59
CA ALA A 786 -20.12 -35.71 27.88
C ALA A 786 -21.28 -36.45 28.57
N LYS A 787 -22.26 -36.98 27.81
CA LYS A 787 -23.37 -37.77 28.36
C LYS A 787 -22.94 -39.13 28.91
N ALA A 788 -21.83 -39.68 28.41
CA ALA A 788 -21.26 -40.94 28.89
C ALA A 788 -20.44 -40.78 30.18
N ILE A 789 -20.09 -39.54 30.56
CA ILE A 789 -19.26 -39.26 31.74
C ILE A 789 -20.14 -39.11 32.98
N ALA A 790 -20.06 -40.08 33.90
CA ALA A 790 -20.90 -40.13 35.10
C ALA A 790 -20.49 -39.08 36.16
N GLY A 791 -21.16 -37.93 36.18
CA GLY A 791 -21.22 -37.00 37.32
C GLY A 791 -19.93 -36.27 37.71
N ARG A 792 -18.89 -36.30 36.87
CA ARG A 792 -17.59 -35.67 37.12
C ARG A 792 -17.38 -34.32 36.40
N ILE A 793 -18.33 -33.89 35.58
CA ILE A 793 -18.22 -32.68 34.75
C ILE A 793 -19.32 -31.68 35.13
N ASP A 794 -19.00 -30.38 35.08
CA ASP A 794 -19.98 -29.28 35.05
C ASP A 794 -20.05 -28.70 33.62
N PRO A 795 -20.94 -29.23 32.75
CA PRO A 795 -20.89 -28.95 31.31
C PRO A 795 -21.08 -27.47 30.96
N LYS A 796 -21.66 -26.66 31.85
CA LYS A 796 -21.89 -25.23 31.62
C LYS A 796 -20.66 -24.36 31.88
N ARG A 797 -19.62 -24.92 32.50
CA ARG A 797 -18.38 -24.21 32.86
C ARG A 797 -17.14 -24.91 32.34
N ASP A 798 -17.33 -26.01 31.63
CA ASP A 798 -16.27 -26.87 31.16
C ASP A 798 -15.75 -26.41 29.79
N GLN A 799 -14.54 -25.86 29.77
CA GLN A 799 -13.85 -25.45 28.55
C GLN A 799 -13.35 -26.65 27.71
N HIS A 800 -13.49 -27.89 28.18
CA HIS A 800 -13.32 -29.07 27.32
C HIS A 800 -14.37 -29.16 26.20
N ALA A 801 -15.52 -28.49 26.35
CA ALA A 801 -16.51 -28.36 25.27
C ALA A 801 -16.09 -27.35 24.18
N ALA A 802 -14.95 -26.68 24.35
CA ALA A 802 -14.42 -25.67 23.44
C ALA A 802 -15.48 -24.61 23.05
N HIS A 803 -15.68 -24.40 21.74
CA HIS A 803 -16.64 -23.46 21.18
C HIS A 803 -17.94 -24.14 20.73
N GLU A 804 -18.16 -25.40 21.11
CA GLU A 804 -19.35 -26.14 20.71
C GLU A 804 -20.63 -25.44 21.19
N VAL A 805 -21.67 -25.56 20.37
CA VAL A 805 -22.96 -24.92 20.62
C VAL A 805 -24.02 -25.94 21.01
N ASN A 806 -24.99 -25.50 21.80
CA ASN A 806 -26.17 -26.29 22.09
C ASN A 806 -27.18 -26.21 20.93
N ARG A 807 -28.30 -26.93 21.05
CA ARG A 807 -29.39 -26.96 20.04
C ARG A 807 -30.01 -25.60 19.71
N LEU A 808 -29.78 -24.56 20.53
CA LEU A 808 -30.24 -23.20 20.31
C LEU A 808 -29.16 -22.30 19.68
N GLY A 809 -28.03 -22.87 19.24
CA GLY A 809 -26.91 -22.12 18.66
C GLY A 809 -26.12 -21.28 19.68
N ARG A 810 -26.32 -21.50 20.99
CA ARG A 810 -25.59 -20.78 22.04
C ARG A 810 -24.38 -21.61 22.50
N PRO A 811 -23.24 -21.00 22.83
CA PRO A 811 -22.08 -21.71 23.37
C PRO A 811 -22.45 -22.60 24.56
N ILE A 812 -21.95 -23.83 24.58
CA ILE A 812 -22.12 -24.77 25.70
C ILE A 812 -21.41 -24.22 26.94
N CYS A 813 -20.16 -23.76 26.76
CA CYS A 813 -19.40 -23.04 27.76
C CYS A 813 -19.30 -21.55 27.36
N PRO A 814 -19.85 -20.61 28.14
CA PRO A 814 -19.82 -19.18 27.81
C PRO A 814 -18.42 -18.57 27.94
N ARG A 815 -17.46 -19.27 28.55
CA ARG A 815 -16.07 -18.84 28.68
C ARG A 815 -15.30 -18.93 27.37
N LEU A 816 -15.76 -19.79 26.44
CA LEU A 816 -15.05 -20.11 25.20
C LEU A 816 -13.61 -20.61 25.46
N GLY A 817 -12.79 -20.74 24.42
CA GLY A 817 -11.46 -21.33 24.53
C GLY A 817 -11.50 -22.84 24.75
N ALA A 818 -10.35 -23.47 24.96
CA ALA A 818 -10.23 -24.92 25.15
C ALA A 818 -9.48 -25.27 26.44
N ALA A 819 -9.61 -26.52 26.90
CA ALA A 819 -8.89 -27.03 28.06
C ALA A 819 -8.32 -28.44 27.83
N ALA A 820 -7.26 -28.74 28.58
CA ALA A 820 -6.64 -30.06 28.61
C ALA A 820 -6.20 -30.41 30.04
N ASP A 821 -6.28 -31.70 30.34
CA ASP A 821 -5.71 -32.29 31.54
C ASP A 821 -4.48 -33.10 31.14
N PHE A 822 -3.34 -32.83 31.77
CA PHE A 822 -2.09 -33.52 31.45
C PHE A 822 -1.20 -33.74 32.66
N LEU A 823 -0.28 -34.68 32.50
CA LEU A 823 0.78 -35.02 33.45
C LEU A 823 2.13 -34.96 32.72
N VAL A 824 3.17 -34.49 33.40
CA VAL A 824 4.55 -34.71 32.99
C VAL A 824 5.07 -35.90 33.79
N GLU A 825 5.51 -36.96 33.12
CA GLU A 825 6.01 -38.15 33.81
C GLU A 825 7.33 -37.82 34.53
N ASP A 826 7.51 -38.39 35.73
CA ASP A 826 8.69 -38.22 36.59
C ASP A 826 8.98 -36.79 37.10
N GLU A 827 8.08 -35.82 36.88
CA GLU A 827 8.18 -34.44 37.37
C GLU A 827 7.18 -34.14 38.48
N ASN A 828 7.50 -33.16 39.34
CA ASN A 828 6.58 -32.68 40.35
C ASN A 828 5.55 -31.70 39.75
N MET A 829 4.26 -32.07 39.75
CA MET A 829 3.24 -31.27 39.09
C MET A 829 2.96 -29.91 39.76
N LEU A 830 3.38 -29.71 41.01
CA LEU A 830 3.34 -28.38 41.64
C LEU A 830 4.37 -27.44 41.01
N GLU A 831 5.54 -27.97 40.63
CA GLU A 831 6.58 -27.22 39.94
C GLU A 831 6.15 -26.89 38.51
N VAL A 832 5.60 -27.86 37.79
CA VAL A 832 5.00 -27.65 36.46
C VAL A 832 3.90 -26.59 36.54
N ALA A 833 2.97 -26.70 37.49
CA ALA A 833 1.90 -25.72 37.65
C ALA A 833 2.42 -24.32 37.98
N ARG A 834 3.46 -24.20 38.80
CA ARG A 834 4.10 -22.90 39.11
C ARG A 834 4.77 -22.30 37.88
N TRP A 835 5.43 -23.13 37.07
CA TRP A 835 6.07 -22.70 35.84
C TRP A 835 5.02 -22.23 34.83
N VAL A 836 3.92 -22.98 34.61
CA VAL A 836 2.80 -22.56 33.75
C VAL A 836 2.25 -21.20 34.20
N VAL A 837 2.12 -20.99 35.52
CA VAL A 837 1.64 -19.73 36.09
C VAL A 837 2.62 -18.57 35.86
N ALA A 838 3.92 -18.83 35.77
CA ALA A 838 4.92 -17.81 35.52
C ALA A 838 5.05 -17.49 34.02
N GLU A 839 5.11 -18.52 33.18
CA GLU A 839 5.64 -18.41 31.81
C GLU A 839 4.57 -18.45 30.70
N THR A 840 3.31 -18.79 31.01
CA THR A 840 2.27 -18.95 29.97
C THR A 840 1.04 -18.05 30.17
N PRO A 841 0.32 -17.67 29.10
CA PRO A 841 -0.90 -16.86 29.15
C PRO A 841 -2.19 -17.69 29.37
N PHE A 842 -2.24 -18.50 30.43
CA PHE A 842 -3.40 -19.36 30.75
C PHE A 842 -4.64 -18.60 31.23
N ASP A 843 -5.83 -19.16 31.00
CA ASP A 843 -7.09 -18.66 31.55
C ASP A 843 -7.31 -19.22 32.96
N ARG A 844 -7.36 -20.55 33.11
CA ARG A 844 -7.55 -21.20 34.43
C ARG A 844 -6.62 -22.37 34.61
N LEU A 845 -6.14 -22.56 35.84
CA LEU A 845 -5.35 -23.72 36.24
C LEU A 845 -5.99 -24.36 37.48
N TYR A 846 -6.32 -25.64 37.40
CA TYR A 846 -6.76 -26.43 38.56
C TYR A 846 -5.69 -27.45 38.93
N PHE A 847 -5.22 -27.37 40.18
CA PHE A 847 -4.20 -28.23 40.74
C PHE A 847 -4.81 -29.25 41.70
N TYR A 848 -4.56 -30.55 41.46
CA TYR A 848 -5.19 -31.66 42.19
C TYR A 848 -4.24 -32.41 43.14
N GLY A 849 -2.94 -32.19 43.03
CA GLY A 849 -1.88 -32.82 43.82
C GLY A 849 -0.59 -33.02 43.01
N ASP A 850 0.51 -33.27 43.70
CA ASP A 850 1.87 -33.26 43.13
C ASP A 850 2.11 -34.38 42.10
N ASP A 851 1.40 -35.51 42.21
CA ASP A 851 1.51 -36.66 41.31
C ASP A 851 0.24 -36.86 40.45
N LYS A 852 -0.57 -35.81 40.29
CA LYS A 852 -1.85 -35.87 39.57
C LYS A 852 -1.85 -34.94 38.36
N PRO A 853 -2.61 -35.28 37.30
CA PRO A 853 -2.78 -34.38 36.18
C PRO A 853 -3.28 -33.01 36.62
N ILE A 854 -2.77 -31.97 35.99
CA ILE A 854 -3.26 -30.60 36.14
C ILE A 854 -4.24 -30.30 35.02
N HIS A 855 -5.28 -29.52 35.32
CA HIS A 855 -6.17 -28.97 34.29
C HIS A 855 -5.70 -27.56 33.96
N VAL A 856 -5.54 -27.26 32.68
CA VAL A 856 -5.27 -25.92 32.20
C VAL A 856 -6.20 -25.56 31.05
N SER A 857 -6.65 -24.32 31.02
CA SER A 857 -7.42 -23.78 29.91
C SER A 857 -6.77 -22.53 29.32
N TYR A 858 -7.02 -22.32 28.04
CA TYR A 858 -6.71 -21.10 27.31
C TYR A 858 -8.02 -20.56 26.72
N GLY A 859 -8.30 -19.28 26.92
CA GLY A 859 -9.53 -18.66 26.47
C GLY A 859 -9.44 -17.14 26.46
N PRO A 860 -10.41 -16.47 25.82
CA PRO A 860 -10.35 -15.04 25.50
C PRO A 860 -10.32 -14.12 26.74
N GLU A 861 -10.77 -14.59 27.90
CA GLU A 861 -10.77 -13.79 29.13
C GLU A 861 -9.39 -13.63 29.78
N HIS A 862 -8.41 -14.47 29.43
CA HIS A 862 -7.07 -14.51 30.04
C HIS A 862 -7.07 -14.29 31.57
N SER A 863 -8.00 -14.94 32.28
CA SER A 863 -8.28 -14.61 33.68
C SER A 863 -7.17 -14.98 34.66
N ARG A 864 -6.17 -15.77 34.22
CA ARG A 864 -5.02 -16.27 34.99
C ARG A 864 -5.41 -16.80 36.38
N GLN A 865 -6.59 -17.42 36.49
CA GLN A 865 -7.11 -17.87 37.78
C GLN A 865 -6.53 -19.23 38.17
N VAL A 866 -5.90 -19.28 39.35
CA VAL A 866 -5.37 -20.51 39.94
C VAL A 866 -6.32 -21.06 41.00
N VAL A 867 -6.63 -22.35 40.91
CA VAL A 867 -7.52 -23.05 41.84
C VAL A 867 -6.85 -24.32 42.38
N PHE A 868 -6.71 -24.40 43.70
CA PHE A 868 -6.24 -25.62 44.37
C PHE A 868 -7.45 -26.47 44.79
N MET A 869 -7.45 -27.73 44.41
CA MET A 869 -8.48 -28.70 44.79
C MET A 869 -8.05 -29.41 46.07
N LEU A 870 -8.48 -28.90 47.23
CA LEU A 870 -8.05 -29.38 48.54
C LEU A 870 -9.10 -30.30 49.18
N PRO A 871 -8.71 -31.36 49.91
CA PRO A 871 -9.66 -32.21 50.62
C PRO A 871 -10.41 -31.40 51.70
N GLY A 872 -11.74 -31.37 51.59
CA GLY A 872 -12.62 -30.79 52.60
C GLY A 872 -12.85 -31.75 53.78
N LYS A 873 -13.62 -31.29 54.78
CA LYS A 873 -13.92 -32.05 56.02
C LYS A 873 -14.60 -33.42 55.78
N SER A 874 -15.20 -33.63 54.61
CA SER A 874 -15.87 -34.87 54.19
C SER A 874 -15.02 -35.75 53.25
N GLY A 875 -13.76 -35.38 52.98
CA GLY A 875 -12.89 -36.07 52.01
C GLY A 875 -13.15 -35.69 50.54
N ARG A 876 -14.21 -34.93 50.23
CA ARG A 876 -14.45 -34.38 48.89
C ARG A 876 -13.54 -33.18 48.63
N LEU A 877 -13.00 -33.06 47.42
CA LEU A 877 -12.17 -31.93 47.02
C LEU A 877 -13.01 -30.65 46.90
N VAL A 878 -12.50 -29.55 47.44
CA VAL A 878 -13.12 -28.22 47.43
C VAL A 878 -12.19 -27.24 46.72
N PRO A 879 -12.69 -26.45 45.74
CA PRO A 879 -11.88 -25.47 45.04
C PRO A 879 -11.53 -24.29 45.95
N LYS A 880 -10.25 -23.92 46.00
CA LYS A 880 -9.74 -22.73 46.67
C LYS A 880 -8.94 -21.87 45.70
N CYS A 881 -9.43 -20.67 45.41
CA CYS A 881 -8.69 -19.72 44.58
C CYS A 881 -7.43 -19.25 45.33
N VAL A 882 -6.28 -19.25 44.63
CA VAL A 882 -5.00 -18.82 45.18
C VAL A 882 -4.50 -17.62 44.37
N PRO A 883 -4.08 -16.51 45.02
CA PRO A 883 -3.47 -15.39 44.32
C PRO A 883 -2.17 -15.80 43.63
N ILE A 884 -1.95 -15.32 42.41
CA ILE A 884 -0.76 -15.63 41.59
C ILE A 884 0.53 -15.37 42.38
N ASP A 885 0.65 -14.21 43.03
CA ASP A 885 1.84 -13.83 43.83
C ASP A 885 2.19 -14.83 44.94
N ARG A 886 1.19 -15.54 45.46
CA ARG A 886 1.38 -16.54 46.52
C ARG A 886 1.90 -17.86 45.97
N MET A 887 1.63 -18.15 44.70
CA MET A 887 2.15 -19.32 43.99
C MET A 887 3.60 -19.11 43.53
N SER A 888 3.97 -17.89 43.13
CA SER A 888 5.31 -17.53 42.62
C SER A 888 6.39 -17.33 43.71
N ARG A 889 6.01 -17.08 44.99
CA ARG A 889 6.93 -16.67 46.07
C ARG A 889 7.71 -17.79 46.80
N CYS A 890 7.61 -19.05 46.38
CA CYS A 890 8.51 -20.11 46.86
C CYS A 890 9.64 -20.30 45.83
N ARG A 891 10.78 -19.64 46.04
CA ARG A 891 11.95 -19.65 45.14
C ARG A 891 12.34 -21.07 44.71
N MET A 892 12.46 -21.28 43.39
CA MET A 892 13.30 -22.31 42.79
C MET A 892 14.73 -22.15 43.32
N ARG A 893 15.24 -23.16 44.03
CA ARG A 893 16.69 -23.34 44.18
C ARG A 893 17.15 -24.08 42.94
N SER A 894 17.78 -23.34 42.03
CA SER A 894 18.62 -23.92 40.98
C SER A 894 19.65 -24.85 41.64
N SER A 895 19.54 -26.14 41.37
CA SER A 895 20.57 -27.13 41.72
C SER A 895 21.15 -27.58 40.39
N VAL A 896 22.24 -26.92 39.99
CA VAL A 896 23.12 -27.37 38.91
C VAL A 896 23.85 -28.62 39.39
N VAL A 897 23.70 -29.74 38.67
CA VAL A 897 24.79 -30.63 38.22
C VAL A 897 24.43 -31.14 36.84
#